data_AF-A0A945C6W4-F1
#
_entry.id   AF-A0A945C6W4-F1
#
_cell.length_a   1.000
_cell.length_b   1.000
_cell.length_c   1.000
_cell.angle_alpha   90.00
_cell.angle_beta   90.00
_cell.angle_gamma   90.00
#
_symmetry.space_group_name_H-M   'P 1'
#
loop_
_entity.id
_entity.type
_entity.pdbx_description
1 polymer ?
#
loop_
_entity_poly.entity_id
_entity_poly.type
_entity_poly.pdbx_seq_one_letter_code
_entity_poly.pdbx_strand_id
1 'polypeptide(L)'
;MKRMIKLDWKNLLLWGTATIFIAAALTSILLTKAAQVPLTFFIDQQLTENCLNDNYLPTTHSCSTNIKTGYSAWSTASQALQEIKHLQDIGTIATGGHMIYIRAGMYREYIYDLHWPSGIENRRNTISGYNDERVIFSGASAKDAWVLASDDIYKTSLTSEEANRPGAWEDDQPLHIARFPEDVDDTLIAQELTRYHLIDPALNQLLDEQIIDSWMEIMTELDWHVKAKIESYDRDTHVAIFYADSEYNQLLLPGDNDGFQYRQPLVNSPYHLINNIKLLDHPGEYYYDVDDETKELYMMTLGGGHPDGYLIEVGARSYIFRLEEEAHYLDFKDLEMRHGYYGVYLHGDYEGGNDYLDRGPTDISFDNFYVHHNRNKGVYLSDYVYNIDILNSRVEYNIASGIYARGYDTGDSDYLSAKIRISNNRLIYNGGVGAGVTYLKNAEIDNNYLDYNGLHKLSSTISIHTASYTDVHDNTILHAGGNSILLEGRLTHRNHHVNVYDNYIEDSSWLNNPTTLSFVCGIWISDTDDSNTYNNYISSANSRAFHIDAGDRNKAWNNTFVNIHDDFGDYNSTALLLENFDGPAWATLGYARDNIIANNIFIGDFARGYSVFAAYPNEDLSNVTGNIIANNIFYSTKAGQDIEMENLQSSVDHSLNTYSNNLFYAPNADGITFKYLNVVYDDLIEFKQASEQEIGSLIDDPEFVNFGTEDFNLQSNSPAIDAGLVISGLNENYQGYAPDIGRFEFASAPICGNGVAESGEECDDGNNDNGDGCSSICQDEVDEPVCGNSIIEDGEQCDDGNDDGGDGCSSTCQDEDIGGDEPITTLVDIINLQGSLIKSDNDPRIYYITEQDKRYYIPNVQTYLSWFADFTNIEIVDQVTLNNDYPYQGRLTVKPGNLVKFQDDQKVYVIKPTKVLRWIDSAVVFKEFGYNFNKIIHLPAIDFDYYLLGEPISSSDVHSSGQVLKHGHYPEIFYIEDNIEYWIKDSNTFLSLGFKWRDVITIPVRYWYTRVLDDLTFRLKDW
;
A
#
# COMPACT_ATOMS: atom_id res chain seq x y z
N MET A 1 24.13 57.28 -64.70
CA MET A 1 24.39 57.71 -66.10
C MET A 1 25.81 57.27 -66.46
N LYS A 2 26.11 56.40 -67.43
CA LYS A 2 25.42 55.98 -68.65
C LYS A 2 25.57 54.46 -68.86
N ARG A 3 24.41 53.77 -68.92
CA ARG A 3 24.08 52.46 -69.56
C ARG A 3 24.97 51.24 -69.24
N MET A 4 24.49 50.04 -68.91
CA MET A 4 23.21 49.47 -68.46
C MET A 4 23.47 47.94 -68.38
N ILE A 5 22.83 47.27 -67.40
CA ILE A 5 22.24 45.91 -67.50
C ILE A 5 23.04 44.66 -67.04
N LYS A 6 22.40 44.02 -66.03
CA LYS A 6 22.24 42.59 -65.67
C LYS A 6 23.45 41.80 -65.16
N LEU A 7 23.45 41.59 -63.84
CA LEU A 7 23.77 40.29 -63.24
C LEU A 7 22.69 39.94 -62.20
N ASP A 8 22.36 38.66 -62.20
CA ASP A 8 21.10 38.03 -61.82
C ASP A 8 20.97 37.83 -60.29
N TRP A 9 19.87 38.30 -59.70
CA TRP A 9 19.59 38.22 -58.27
C TRP A 9 19.12 36.82 -57.82
N LYS A 10 18.84 35.89 -58.75
CA LYS A 10 18.37 34.54 -58.40
C LYS A 10 19.45 33.63 -57.78
N ASN A 11 20.73 33.85 -58.05
CA ASN A 11 21.79 32.99 -57.51
C ASN A 11 22.30 33.42 -56.12
N LEU A 12 22.05 34.67 -55.69
CA LEU A 12 22.40 35.13 -54.34
C LEU A 12 21.39 34.64 -53.29
N LEU A 13 20.12 34.46 -53.67
CA LEU A 13 19.12 33.88 -52.76
C LEU A 13 19.34 32.39 -52.52
N LEU A 14 19.80 31.62 -53.51
CA LEU A 14 20.05 30.18 -53.36
C LEU A 14 21.24 29.86 -52.44
N TRP A 15 22.27 30.73 -52.39
CA TRP A 15 23.35 30.58 -51.41
C TRP A 15 22.96 31.14 -50.04
N GLY A 16 22.17 32.21 -49.97
CA GLY A 16 21.62 32.72 -48.70
C GLY A 16 20.69 31.71 -48.02
N THR A 17 19.76 31.10 -48.75
CA THR A 17 18.82 30.11 -48.18
C THR A 17 19.49 28.77 -47.90
N ALA A 18 20.42 28.30 -48.75
CA ALA A 18 21.17 27.08 -48.44
C ALA A 18 22.09 27.24 -47.22
N THR A 19 22.70 28.42 -47.02
CA THR A 19 23.52 28.68 -45.81
C THR A 19 22.67 28.86 -44.57
N ILE A 20 21.46 29.42 -44.68
CA ILE A 20 20.50 29.51 -43.57
C ILE A 20 19.89 28.16 -43.23
N PHE A 21 19.58 27.31 -44.22
CA PHE A 21 19.09 25.94 -43.98
C PHE A 21 20.19 25.01 -43.48
N ILE A 22 21.44 25.15 -43.94
CA ILE A 22 22.58 24.39 -43.42
C ILE A 22 22.97 24.91 -42.04
N ALA A 23 22.92 26.23 -41.78
CA ALA A 23 23.16 26.78 -40.44
C ALA A 23 22.03 26.42 -39.48
N ALA A 24 20.76 26.46 -39.88
CA ALA A 24 19.60 26.05 -39.08
C ALA A 24 19.54 24.53 -38.88
N ALA A 25 19.95 23.74 -39.89
CA ALA A 25 20.12 22.30 -39.76
C ALA A 25 21.35 21.96 -38.93
N LEU A 26 22.44 22.72 -38.97
CA LEU A 26 23.59 22.55 -38.08
C LEU A 26 23.31 23.07 -36.68
N THR A 27 22.55 24.16 -36.46
CA THR A 27 22.11 24.54 -35.12
C THR A 27 21.05 23.59 -34.60
N SER A 28 20.14 23.06 -35.42
CA SER A 28 19.21 22.02 -34.96
C SER A 28 19.90 20.67 -34.75
N ILE A 29 20.92 20.30 -35.54
CA ILE A 29 21.77 19.11 -35.33
C ILE A 29 22.77 19.31 -34.18
N LEU A 30 23.24 20.54 -33.91
CA LEU A 30 24.08 20.87 -32.74
C LEU A 30 23.24 21.07 -31.47
N LEU A 31 21.96 21.46 -31.56
CA LEU A 31 21.01 21.48 -30.44
C LEU A 31 20.47 20.08 -30.13
N THR A 32 20.38 19.18 -31.12
CA THR A 32 20.04 17.76 -30.90
C THR A 32 21.25 16.87 -30.61
N LYS A 33 22.49 17.39 -30.65
CA LYS A 33 23.72 16.66 -30.24
C LYS A 33 24.57 17.38 -29.18
N ALA A 34 24.13 18.50 -28.65
CA ALA A 34 24.63 18.93 -27.35
C ALA A 34 23.99 18.00 -26.32
N ALA A 35 24.73 16.95 -25.95
CA ALA A 35 24.54 16.29 -24.67
C ALA A 35 24.57 17.39 -23.59
N GLN A 36 23.40 17.92 -23.22
CA GLN A 36 23.30 18.81 -22.09
C GLN A 36 23.70 17.96 -20.88
N VAL A 37 24.84 18.33 -20.29
CA VAL A 37 25.29 17.76 -19.03
C VAL A 37 24.15 17.96 -18.03
N PRO A 38 23.68 16.90 -17.36
CA PRO A 38 22.83 17.01 -16.17
C PRO A 38 23.22 18.21 -15.31
N LEU A 39 22.32 19.17 -15.17
CA LEU A 39 22.50 20.28 -14.25
C LEU A 39 21.88 19.93 -12.91
N THR A 40 22.57 20.35 -11.84
CA THR A 40 22.03 20.32 -10.49
C THR A 40 21.50 21.70 -10.13
N PHE A 41 20.23 21.78 -9.78
CA PHE A 41 19.59 22.98 -9.25
C PHE A 41 19.48 22.89 -7.73
N PHE A 42 19.53 24.03 -7.05
CA PHE A 42 19.32 24.13 -5.60
C PHE A 42 18.23 25.16 -5.33
N ILE A 43 17.18 24.75 -4.64
CA ILE A 43 16.13 25.62 -4.10
C ILE A 43 16.38 25.79 -2.62
N ASP A 44 16.55 27.02 -2.16
CA ASP A 44 16.78 27.31 -0.74
C ASP A 44 16.19 28.67 -0.36
N GLN A 45 15.15 28.64 0.47
CA GLN A 45 14.48 29.85 0.93
C GLN A 45 15.37 30.67 1.88
N GLN A 46 16.20 30.02 2.70
CA GLN A 46 17.08 30.63 3.71
C GLN A 46 18.40 31.16 3.13
N LEU A 47 18.97 30.52 2.11
CA LEU A 47 20.16 30.99 1.39
C LEU A 47 19.96 32.42 0.88
N THR A 48 18.76 32.77 0.43
CA THR A 48 18.46 34.13 -0.02
C THR A 48 18.36 35.16 1.10
N GLU A 49 17.75 34.89 2.25
CA GLU A 49 17.72 35.89 3.34
C GLU A 49 19.09 36.10 3.99
N ASN A 50 19.88 35.03 4.13
CA ASN A 50 21.18 35.09 4.80
C ASN A 50 22.34 35.48 3.87
N CYS A 51 22.35 35.09 2.58
CA CYS A 51 23.38 35.57 1.64
C CYS A 51 23.02 36.93 0.98
N LEU A 52 21.79 37.48 1.13
CA LEU A 52 21.52 38.89 0.78
C LEU A 52 22.07 39.89 1.83
N ASN A 53 22.44 39.40 3.03
CA ASN A 53 22.98 40.21 4.12
C ASN A 53 24.49 40.00 4.36
N ASP A 54 25.21 39.58 3.32
CA ASP A 54 26.66 39.37 3.22
C ASP A 54 27.26 38.25 4.09
N ASN A 55 27.52 37.14 3.40
CA ASN A 55 28.34 35.99 3.76
C ASN A 55 27.58 34.83 4.55
N TYR A 56 27.36 33.64 3.91
CA TYR A 56 27.29 32.16 4.26
C TYR A 56 28.44 31.01 4.22
N LEU A 57 29.10 30.50 5.30
CA LEU A 57 30.22 29.48 5.42
C LEU A 57 29.85 28.65 6.64
N PRO A 58 29.95 27.31 6.61
CA PRO A 58 29.11 26.49 7.47
C PRO A 58 29.56 26.36 8.92
N THR A 59 30.84 26.61 9.25
CA THR A 59 31.28 26.73 10.66
C THR A 59 30.98 28.12 11.23
N THR A 60 31.01 29.10 10.33
CA THR A 60 30.91 30.57 10.39
C THR A 60 29.58 31.24 10.54
N HIS A 61 28.66 30.65 9.79
CA HIS A 61 27.63 31.37 9.07
C HIS A 61 28.17 32.51 8.09
N SER A 62 29.24 32.33 7.23
CA SER A 62 29.87 33.30 6.19
C SER A 62 30.31 32.94 4.64
N CYS A 63 29.87 33.53 3.50
CA CYS A 63 29.80 33.30 1.99
C CYS A 63 31.11 32.98 1.27
N SER A 64 31.36 31.80 0.69
CA SER A 64 32.49 31.66 -0.26
C SER A 64 32.22 30.74 -1.45
N THR A 65 32.26 31.32 -2.65
CA THR A 65 31.97 30.70 -3.95
C THR A 65 33.17 29.92 -4.51
N ASN A 66 32.94 28.65 -4.89
CA ASN A 66 33.60 27.97 -6.02
C ASN A 66 32.96 26.58 -6.25
N ILE A 67 31.81 26.53 -6.95
CA ILE A 67 31.38 25.32 -7.67
C ILE A 67 31.71 25.55 -9.15
N LYS A 68 32.51 24.66 -9.73
CA LYS A 68 32.81 24.67 -11.18
C LYS A 68 31.62 24.04 -11.92
N THR A 69 30.76 24.87 -12.49
CA THR A 69 29.84 24.46 -13.57
C THR A 69 30.14 25.31 -14.81
N GLY A 70 30.63 24.68 -15.88
CA GLY A 70 30.57 25.25 -17.23
C GLY A 70 29.32 24.70 -17.92
N TYR A 71 28.52 25.43 -18.71
CA TYR A 71 28.79 26.64 -19.47
C TYR A 71 27.49 27.47 -19.65
N SER A 72 27.61 28.76 -19.32
CA SER A 72 26.93 29.98 -19.81
C SER A 72 25.53 29.95 -20.46
N ALA A 73 24.55 30.49 -19.71
CA ALA A 73 23.76 31.65 -20.13
C ALA A 73 23.25 32.50 -18.94
N TRP A 74 24.06 32.66 -17.89
CA TRP A 74 23.85 33.63 -16.81
C TRP A 74 25.21 34.23 -16.44
N SER A 75 25.34 35.55 -16.34
CA SER A 75 26.64 36.22 -16.27
C SER A 75 27.48 35.91 -15.02
N THR A 76 26.87 35.38 -13.95
CA THR A 76 27.54 34.79 -12.79
C THR A 76 26.63 33.77 -12.06
N ALA A 77 27.20 32.73 -11.43
CA ALA A 77 26.45 31.75 -10.63
C ALA A 77 25.70 32.36 -9.43
N SER A 78 26.18 33.51 -8.94
CA SER A 78 25.56 34.30 -7.87
C SER A 78 24.23 34.96 -8.30
N GLN A 79 24.00 35.18 -9.60
CA GLN A 79 22.73 35.74 -10.10
C GLN A 79 21.66 34.65 -10.27
N ALA A 80 22.02 33.45 -10.73
CA ALA A 80 21.07 32.35 -10.93
C ALA A 80 20.51 31.78 -9.61
N LEU A 81 21.35 31.68 -8.57
CA LEU A 81 20.92 31.25 -7.22
C LEU A 81 20.10 32.32 -6.46
N GLN A 82 20.16 33.59 -6.87
CA GLN A 82 19.34 34.66 -6.26
C GLN A 82 17.90 34.67 -6.77
N GLU A 83 17.63 34.03 -7.91
CA GLU A 83 16.35 34.14 -8.64
C GLU A 83 15.46 32.89 -8.51
N ILE A 84 15.99 31.70 -8.21
CA ILE A 84 15.19 30.46 -8.07
C ILE A 84 14.82 30.26 -6.60
N LYS A 85 13.63 30.71 -6.22
CA LYS A 85 13.09 30.59 -4.85
C LYS A 85 11.97 29.57 -4.73
N HIS A 86 11.30 29.30 -5.84
CA HIS A 86 10.12 28.45 -5.93
C HIS A 86 10.37 27.31 -6.90
N LEU A 87 9.82 26.13 -6.62
CA LEU A 87 9.98 24.96 -7.50
C LEU A 87 9.44 25.23 -8.91
N GLN A 88 8.34 25.98 -8.99
CA GLN A 88 7.69 26.38 -10.25
C GLN A 88 8.60 27.20 -11.19
N ASP A 89 9.62 27.91 -10.67
CA ASP A 89 10.53 28.70 -11.49
C ASP A 89 11.45 27.81 -12.35
N ILE A 90 11.70 26.57 -11.92
CA ILE A 90 12.60 25.61 -12.59
C ILE A 90 11.94 24.96 -13.81
N GLY A 91 10.62 24.86 -13.80
CA GLY A 91 9.82 24.21 -14.82
C GLY A 91 10.05 24.71 -16.24
N THR A 92 10.38 26.00 -16.39
CA THR A 92 10.69 26.62 -17.68
C THR A 92 12.15 26.44 -18.14
N ILE A 93 13.00 25.84 -17.30
CA ILE A 93 14.46 25.77 -17.47
C ILE A 93 14.94 24.32 -17.64
N ALA A 94 14.33 23.37 -16.95
CA ALA A 94 14.74 21.97 -16.97
C ALA A 94 14.27 21.26 -18.26
N THR A 95 15.18 20.54 -18.93
CA THR A 95 14.92 19.94 -20.25
C THR A 95 15.25 18.44 -20.35
N GLY A 96 15.61 17.80 -19.22
CA GLY A 96 15.80 16.35 -19.06
C GLY A 96 17.18 15.90 -18.55
N GLY A 97 17.20 15.05 -17.53
CA GLY A 97 18.37 14.50 -16.85
C GLY A 97 18.89 15.34 -15.69
N HIS A 98 18.08 16.20 -15.08
CA HIS A 98 18.46 17.13 -14.03
C HIS A 98 18.19 16.60 -12.64
N MET A 99 19.04 17.00 -11.69
CA MET A 99 18.78 16.87 -10.26
C MET A 99 18.32 18.22 -9.73
N ILE A 100 17.18 18.27 -9.08
CA ILE A 100 16.60 19.46 -8.47
C ILE A 100 16.59 19.22 -6.97
N TYR A 101 17.58 19.76 -6.29
CA TYR A 101 17.71 19.62 -4.84
C TYR A 101 17.00 20.76 -4.11
N ILE A 102 16.24 20.40 -3.09
CA ILE A 102 15.56 21.32 -2.20
C ILE A 102 16.25 21.25 -0.85
N ARG A 103 16.60 22.41 -0.30
CA ARG A 103 17.30 22.51 0.98
C ARG A 103 16.29 22.47 2.13
N ALA A 104 16.77 22.15 3.33
CA ALA A 104 15.97 22.04 4.54
C ALA A 104 15.06 23.26 4.75
N GLY A 105 13.78 23.03 5.01
CA GLY A 105 12.84 24.12 5.24
C GLY A 105 11.39 23.70 5.11
N MET A 106 10.51 24.65 5.43
CA MET A 106 9.07 24.52 5.26
C MET A 106 8.57 25.49 4.19
N TYR A 107 8.13 24.94 3.08
CA TYR A 107 7.70 25.60 1.86
C TYR A 107 6.17 25.68 1.84
N ARG A 108 5.64 26.90 1.94
CA ARG A 108 4.19 27.18 1.95
C ARG A 108 3.74 27.82 0.64
N GLU A 109 4.00 27.12 -0.46
CA GLU A 109 3.73 27.59 -1.82
C GLU A 109 2.63 26.78 -2.51
N TYR A 110 2.02 27.39 -3.53
CA TYR A 110 1.02 26.76 -4.38
C TYR A 110 1.70 26.31 -5.66
N ILE A 111 1.90 25.00 -5.86
CA ILE A 111 2.64 24.47 -7.00
C ILE A 111 1.63 24.03 -8.06
N TYR A 112 1.25 24.98 -8.91
CA TYR A 112 0.24 24.88 -9.95
C TYR A 112 0.63 25.82 -11.11
N ASP A 113 0.95 25.28 -12.29
CA ASP A 113 0.83 25.89 -13.64
C ASP A 113 1.60 25.07 -14.70
N LEU A 114 1.27 25.30 -15.98
CA LEU A 114 1.66 24.66 -17.26
C LEU A 114 3.11 24.22 -17.54
N HIS A 115 4.08 24.40 -16.64
CA HIS A 115 5.47 24.08 -16.93
C HIS A 115 6.08 23.31 -15.77
N TRP A 116 5.84 22.00 -15.71
CA TRP A 116 6.62 21.11 -14.85
C TRP A 116 8.02 20.89 -15.44
N PRO A 117 9.06 20.65 -14.62
CA PRO A 117 10.41 20.43 -15.12
C PRO A 117 10.53 19.03 -15.73
N SER A 118 9.78 18.75 -16.80
CA SER A 118 9.67 17.42 -17.38
C SER A 118 10.99 16.88 -17.89
N GLY A 119 11.19 15.58 -17.69
CA GLY A 119 12.29 14.82 -18.25
C GLY A 119 11.99 14.31 -19.65
N ILE A 120 12.85 13.40 -20.11
CA ILE A 120 12.58 12.54 -21.27
C ILE A 120 12.87 11.09 -20.91
N GLU A 121 12.37 10.13 -21.71
CA GLU A 121 12.41 8.68 -21.45
C GLU A 121 13.72 8.14 -20.86
N ASN A 122 14.87 8.56 -21.39
CA ASN A 122 16.18 8.08 -20.95
C ASN A 122 16.94 9.07 -20.05
N ARG A 123 16.29 10.18 -19.67
CA ARG A 123 16.84 11.27 -18.84
C ARG A 123 15.70 11.90 -18.03
N ARG A 124 15.20 11.16 -17.04
CA ARG A 124 14.21 11.66 -16.07
C ARG A 124 14.81 12.82 -15.27
N ASN A 125 13.97 13.74 -14.81
CA ASN A 125 14.40 14.74 -13.82
C ASN A 125 13.99 14.25 -12.43
N THR A 126 14.85 14.47 -11.44
CA THR A 126 14.57 14.10 -10.06
C THR A 126 14.48 15.34 -9.19
N ILE A 127 13.40 15.46 -8.42
CA ILE A 127 13.19 16.48 -7.41
C ILE A 127 13.34 15.79 -6.05
N SER A 128 14.29 16.24 -5.23
CA SER A 128 14.64 15.56 -3.98
C SER A 128 15.19 16.52 -2.93
N GLY A 129 15.09 16.15 -1.65
CA GLY A 129 15.81 16.81 -0.56
C GLY A 129 17.33 16.68 -0.73
N TYR A 130 18.10 17.70 -0.35
CA TYR A 130 19.55 17.65 -0.44
C TYR A 130 20.18 16.93 0.76
N ASN A 131 20.92 15.83 0.56
CA ASN A 131 21.69 15.14 1.62
C ASN A 131 20.86 14.87 2.89
N ASP A 132 19.68 14.27 2.74
CA ASP A 132 18.75 13.93 3.83
C ASP A 132 18.24 15.13 4.63
N GLU A 133 18.37 16.35 4.10
CA GLU A 133 17.74 17.52 4.67
C GLU A 133 16.21 17.38 4.65
N ARG A 134 15.57 17.65 5.79
CA ARG A 134 14.09 17.59 5.90
C ARG A 134 13.46 18.75 5.14
N VAL A 135 12.75 18.43 4.06
CA VAL A 135 12.02 19.35 3.20
C VAL A 135 10.53 19.12 3.36
N ILE A 136 9.81 20.14 3.82
CA ILE A 136 8.37 20.06 4.07
C ILE A 136 7.65 21.02 3.14
N PHE A 137 6.69 20.51 2.37
CA PHE A 137 5.70 21.31 1.66
C PHE A 137 4.40 21.30 2.44
N SER A 138 3.94 22.47 2.86
CA SER A 138 2.74 22.62 3.68
C SER A 138 1.62 23.32 2.90
N GLY A 139 0.48 22.63 2.80
CA GLY A 139 -0.78 23.18 2.31
C GLY A 139 -1.41 24.19 3.26
N ALA A 140 -0.90 24.34 4.48
CA ALA A 140 -1.41 25.23 5.52
C ALA A 140 -0.66 26.57 5.60
N SER A 141 -1.28 27.52 6.30
CA SER A 141 -0.72 28.84 6.61
C SER A 141 -0.57 29.00 8.11
N ALA A 142 0.57 29.52 8.56
CA ALA A 142 0.81 29.79 9.98
C ALA A 142 -0.01 31.00 10.47
N LYS A 143 -0.48 30.94 11.71
CA LYS A 143 -1.23 32.02 12.37
C LYS A 143 -0.49 32.53 13.60
N ASP A 144 -0.31 33.84 13.68
CA ASP A 144 0.48 34.53 14.70
C ASP A 144 -0.27 35.69 15.40
N ALA A 145 -1.55 35.90 15.04
CA ALA A 145 -2.35 37.03 15.51
C ALA A 145 -3.53 36.55 16.37
N TRP A 146 -3.24 36.15 17.60
CA TRP A 146 -4.21 35.56 18.51
C TRP A 146 -4.80 36.58 19.49
N VAL A 147 -6.12 36.48 19.71
CA VAL A 147 -6.86 37.28 20.67
C VAL A 147 -7.65 36.36 21.58
N LEU A 148 -7.57 36.58 22.89
CA LEU A 148 -8.41 35.86 23.85
C LEU A 148 -9.89 36.16 23.60
N ALA A 149 -10.68 35.13 23.31
CA ALA A 149 -12.12 35.25 23.06
C ALA A 149 -12.92 35.09 24.37
N SER A 150 -12.70 33.98 25.08
CA SER A 150 -13.26 33.70 26.42
C SER A 150 -12.41 32.62 27.10
N ASP A 151 -12.26 32.68 28.42
CA ASP A 151 -11.57 31.64 29.20
C ASP A 151 -10.21 31.23 28.60
N ASP A 152 -10.09 30.01 28.08
CA ASP A 152 -8.89 29.48 27.39
C ASP A 152 -9.08 29.33 25.86
N ILE A 153 -10.15 29.93 25.32
CA ILE A 153 -10.46 29.97 23.88
C ILE A 153 -9.82 31.21 23.27
N TYR A 154 -9.01 30.99 22.23
CA TYR A 154 -8.36 32.03 21.46
C TYR A 154 -8.93 32.10 20.06
N LYS A 155 -8.86 33.26 19.44
CA LYS A 155 -9.31 33.45 18.07
C LYS A 155 -8.36 34.25 17.19
N THR A 156 -8.44 34.00 15.89
CA THR A 156 -7.73 34.72 14.82
C THR A 156 -8.62 34.90 13.61
N SER A 157 -8.36 35.94 12.80
CA SER A 157 -9.03 36.11 11.50
C SER A 157 -8.53 35.12 10.45
N LEU A 158 -9.43 34.65 9.59
CA LEU A 158 -9.17 33.79 8.44
C LEU A 158 -9.30 34.57 7.13
N THR A 159 -8.54 34.16 6.11
CA THR A 159 -8.80 34.58 4.73
C THR A 159 -10.00 33.81 4.14
N SER A 160 -10.53 34.25 3.00
CA SER A 160 -11.58 33.49 2.30
C SER A 160 -11.12 32.09 1.85
N GLU A 161 -9.83 31.93 1.53
CA GLU A 161 -9.27 30.63 1.13
C GLU A 161 -9.13 29.69 2.33
N GLU A 162 -8.72 30.22 3.49
CA GLU A 162 -8.61 29.46 4.73
C GLU A 162 -9.98 29.05 5.26
N ALA A 163 -10.96 29.96 5.21
CA ALA A 163 -12.33 29.70 5.66
C ALA A 163 -13.03 28.57 4.88
N ASN A 164 -12.69 28.37 3.61
CA ASN A 164 -13.24 27.31 2.78
C ASN A 164 -12.49 25.96 2.91
N ARG A 165 -11.45 25.89 3.76
CA ARG A 165 -10.58 24.71 3.93
C ARG A 165 -10.37 24.42 5.42
N PRO A 166 -11.43 24.02 6.15
CA PRO A 166 -11.35 23.82 7.59
C PRO A 166 -10.36 22.71 7.92
N GLY A 167 -9.41 23.03 8.80
CA GLY A 167 -8.37 22.14 9.31
C GLY A 167 -7.36 22.97 10.10
N ALA A 168 -7.00 22.52 11.30
CA ALA A 168 -6.09 23.23 12.18
C ALA A 168 -5.10 22.27 12.84
N TRP A 169 -3.86 22.73 13.03
CA TRP A 169 -2.77 21.95 13.61
C TRP A 169 -1.97 22.77 14.62
N GLU A 170 -1.52 22.14 15.70
CA GLU A 170 -0.62 22.67 16.72
C GLU A 170 0.68 21.84 16.74
N ASP A 171 1.82 22.43 16.38
CA ASP A 171 3.12 21.74 16.33
C ASP A 171 3.06 20.39 15.57
N ASP A 172 2.47 20.42 14.36
CA ASP A 172 2.19 19.26 13.50
C ASP A 172 1.15 18.26 14.06
N GLN A 173 0.50 18.53 15.20
CA GLN A 173 -0.60 17.71 15.73
C GLN A 173 -1.96 18.23 15.23
N PRO A 174 -2.81 17.38 14.62
CA PRO A 174 -4.13 17.80 14.18
C PRO A 174 -5.01 18.12 15.39
N LEU A 175 -5.69 19.26 15.31
CA LEU A 175 -6.76 19.63 16.22
C LEU A 175 -8.08 19.04 15.70
N HIS A 176 -9.05 18.92 16.59
CA HIS A 176 -10.36 18.37 16.28
C HIS A 176 -11.40 19.48 16.12
N ILE A 177 -12.35 19.30 15.21
CA ILE A 177 -13.52 20.19 15.20
C ILE A 177 -14.29 20.03 16.51
N ALA A 178 -14.72 21.14 17.10
CA ALA A 178 -15.52 21.19 18.31
C ALA A 178 -16.72 20.23 18.19
N ARG A 179 -16.80 19.26 19.09
CA ARG A 179 -17.71 18.13 18.95
C ARG A 179 -18.26 17.62 20.28
N PHE A 180 -19.22 16.71 20.19
CA PHE A 180 -19.67 15.91 21.31
C PHE A 180 -20.18 14.54 20.83
N PRO A 181 -19.77 13.42 21.45
CA PRO A 181 -18.81 13.31 22.56
C PRO A 181 -17.38 13.77 22.19
N GLU A 182 -16.55 14.02 23.21
CA GLU A 182 -15.18 14.52 23.02
C GLU A 182 -14.24 13.47 22.42
N ASP A 183 -14.35 12.23 22.91
CA ASP A 183 -13.57 11.10 22.42
C ASP A 183 -14.11 10.67 21.05
N VAL A 184 -13.21 10.46 20.10
CA VAL A 184 -13.54 10.04 18.73
C VAL A 184 -14.13 8.64 18.67
N ASP A 185 -13.79 7.82 19.66
CA ASP A 185 -14.27 6.45 19.77
C ASP A 185 -15.67 6.39 20.42
N ASP A 186 -16.14 7.49 21.03
CA ASP A 186 -17.45 7.59 21.67
C ASP A 186 -18.46 8.25 20.73
N THR A 187 -19.67 7.67 20.62
CA THR A 187 -20.74 8.23 19.77
C THR A 187 -22.07 8.33 20.50
N LEU A 188 -22.92 9.27 20.08
CA LEU A 188 -24.33 9.30 20.46
C LEU A 188 -25.12 8.33 19.58
N ILE A 189 -26.21 7.75 20.10
CA ILE A 189 -27.02 6.78 19.37
C ILE A 189 -28.48 7.25 19.34
N ALA A 190 -28.97 7.61 18.15
CA ALA A 190 -30.34 8.10 17.99
C ALA A 190 -31.37 6.97 18.14
N GLN A 191 -32.28 7.08 19.12
CA GLN A 191 -33.34 6.07 19.34
C GLN A 191 -34.38 6.04 18.23
N GLU A 192 -34.67 7.21 17.66
CA GLU A 192 -35.43 7.34 16.42
C GLU A 192 -34.78 8.42 15.58
N LEU A 193 -34.74 8.21 14.26
CA LEU A 193 -34.19 9.17 13.32
C LEU A 193 -35.03 9.18 12.05
N THR A 194 -35.44 10.37 11.64
CA THR A 194 -36.19 10.62 10.42
C THR A 194 -35.52 11.73 9.62
N ARG A 195 -36.03 11.97 8.42
CA ARG A 195 -35.63 13.11 7.59
C ARG A 195 -35.77 14.49 8.28
N TYR A 196 -36.62 14.61 9.29
CA TYR A 196 -36.97 15.90 9.90
C TYR A 196 -36.63 16.03 11.38
N HIS A 197 -36.40 14.92 12.08
CA HIS A 197 -36.13 14.94 13.51
C HIS A 197 -35.40 13.68 13.95
N LEU A 198 -34.77 13.75 15.11
CA LEU A 198 -34.28 12.63 15.89
C LEU A 198 -34.87 12.64 17.29
N ILE A 199 -34.88 11.48 17.95
CA ILE A 199 -35.20 11.33 19.36
C ILE A 199 -33.99 10.71 20.06
N ASP A 200 -33.41 11.45 21.01
CA ASP A 200 -32.28 10.96 21.80
C ASP A 200 -32.26 11.60 23.20
N PRO A 201 -32.53 10.80 24.26
CA PRO A 201 -32.44 11.26 25.64
C PRO A 201 -31.02 11.67 26.07
N ALA A 202 -29.97 11.15 25.42
CA ALA A 202 -28.58 11.48 25.75
C ALA A 202 -28.29 12.97 25.51
N LEU A 203 -28.99 13.63 24.57
CA LEU A 203 -28.87 15.07 24.35
C LEU A 203 -29.20 15.91 25.58
N ASN A 204 -29.99 15.40 26.53
CA ASN A 204 -30.30 16.14 27.76
C ASN A 204 -29.10 16.36 28.69
N GLN A 205 -27.96 15.70 28.44
CA GLN A 205 -26.71 16.00 29.15
C GLN A 205 -26.08 17.33 28.71
N LEU A 206 -26.47 17.85 27.54
CA LEU A 206 -25.99 19.12 26.98
C LEU A 206 -26.96 20.26 27.31
N LEU A 207 -26.45 21.49 27.23
CA LEU A 207 -27.27 22.71 27.27
C LEU A 207 -27.96 22.94 25.92
N ASP A 208 -29.09 23.66 25.91
CA ASP A 208 -29.84 23.93 24.65
C ASP A 208 -28.96 24.66 23.63
N GLU A 209 -28.06 25.54 24.08
CA GLU A 209 -27.13 26.27 23.21
C GLU A 209 -26.04 25.38 22.60
N GLN A 210 -25.77 24.20 23.17
CA GLN A 210 -24.86 23.18 22.64
C GLN A 210 -25.54 22.23 21.66
N ILE A 211 -26.89 22.22 21.64
CA ILE A 211 -27.68 21.34 20.78
C ILE A 211 -28.22 22.12 19.57
N ILE A 212 -28.84 23.27 19.82
CA ILE A 212 -29.40 24.13 18.77
C ILE A 212 -28.26 24.71 17.94
N ASP A 213 -28.44 24.75 16.62
CA ASP A 213 -27.45 25.13 15.62
C ASP A 213 -26.25 24.17 15.47
N SER A 214 -26.13 23.14 16.30
CA SER A 214 -25.16 22.07 16.08
C SER A 214 -25.54 21.27 14.84
N TRP A 215 -24.51 20.85 14.13
CA TRP A 215 -24.66 19.89 13.05
C TRP A 215 -24.63 18.49 13.64
N MET A 216 -25.68 17.73 13.41
CA MET A 216 -25.63 16.29 13.56
C MET A 216 -24.88 15.73 12.36
N GLU A 217 -23.77 15.05 12.60
CA GLU A 217 -23.01 14.32 11.59
C GLU A 217 -23.20 12.82 11.76
N ILE A 218 -23.73 12.18 10.71
CA ILE A 218 -23.96 10.74 10.65
C ILE A 218 -23.17 10.16 9.50
N MET A 219 -22.56 9.01 9.74
CA MET A 219 -21.98 8.15 8.71
C MET A 219 -23.07 7.21 8.18
N THR A 220 -23.33 7.20 6.87
CA THR A 220 -24.32 6.30 6.25
C THR A 220 -23.66 5.36 5.24
N GLU A 221 -24.35 4.26 4.90
CA GLU A 221 -23.87 3.20 4.01
C GLU A 221 -23.46 3.66 2.60
N LEU A 222 -24.03 4.76 2.10
CA LEU A 222 -23.88 5.21 0.69
C LEU A 222 -23.39 6.65 0.57
N ASP A 223 -23.76 7.52 1.51
CA ASP A 223 -23.28 8.89 1.56
C ASP A 223 -22.23 8.99 2.67
N TRP A 224 -20.98 9.20 2.25
CA TRP A 224 -19.82 9.12 3.12
C TRP A 224 -19.89 10.10 4.31
N HIS A 225 -20.71 11.17 4.23
CA HIS A 225 -21.17 12.01 5.35
C HIS A 225 -22.59 12.52 5.07
N VAL A 226 -23.51 12.32 6.01
CA VAL A 226 -24.82 13.01 5.99
C VAL A 226 -24.93 13.92 7.19
N LYS A 227 -25.17 15.21 6.92
CA LYS A 227 -25.31 16.24 7.94
C LYS A 227 -26.70 16.82 7.98
N ALA A 228 -27.21 17.05 9.18
CA ALA A 228 -28.41 17.85 9.39
C ALA A 228 -28.20 18.82 10.55
N LYS A 229 -28.51 20.10 10.31
CA LYS A 229 -28.46 21.12 11.35
C LYS A 229 -29.70 21.05 12.24
N ILE A 230 -29.53 21.14 13.56
CA ILE A 230 -30.64 21.12 14.53
C ILE A 230 -31.22 22.53 14.69
N GLU A 231 -32.51 22.68 14.42
CA GLU A 231 -33.27 23.93 14.55
C GLU A 231 -33.86 24.11 15.97
N SER A 232 -34.32 23.03 16.59
CA SER A 232 -34.92 23.10 17.93
C SER A 232 -34.82 21.77 18.68
N TYR A 233 -34.89 21.82 20.01
CA TYR A 233 -34.88 20.66 20.89
C TYR A 233 -35.96 20.78 21.98
N ASP A 234 -36.75 19.73 22.17
CA ASP A 234 -37.73 19.60 23.27
C ASP A 234 -37.19 18.62 24.32
N ARG A 235 -36.87 19.14 25.50
CA ARG A 235 -36.30 18.36 26.61
C ARG A 235 -37.25 17.33 27.22
N ASP A 236 -38.56 17.59 27.17
CA ASP A 236 -39.56 16.70 27.78
C ASP A 236 -39.80 15.48 26.90
N THR A 237 -39.70 15.66 25.58
CA THR A 237 -39.90 14.58 24.58
C THR A 237 -38.61 14.04 24.00
N HIS A 238 -37.47 14.69 24.25
CA HIS A 238 -36.14 14.39 23.72
C HIS A 238 -36.04 14.51 22.19
N VAL A 239 -36.93 15.30 21.58
CA VAL A 239 -37.02 15.46 20.13
C VAL A 239 -36.15 16.63 19.69
N ALA A 240 -35.17 16.39 18.84
CA ALA A 240 -34.45 17.43 18.09
C ALA A 240 -35.00 17.50 16.65
N ILE A 241 -35.40 18.69 16.21
CA ILE A 241 -35.95 18.95 14.87
C ILE A 241 -34.86 19.57 14.00
N PHE A 242 -34.72 19.10 12.77
CA PHE A 242 -33.77 19.63 11.81
C PHE A 242 -34.33 20.79 10.99
N TYR A 243 -33.42 21.63 10.47
CA TYR A 243 -33.77 22.61 9.45
C TYR A 243 -34.49 21.96 8.27
N ALA A 244 -35.55 22.62 7.79
CA ALA A 244 -36.36 22.14 6.67
C ALA A 244 -35.79 22.49 5.28
N ASP A 245 -34.61 23.10 5.23
CA ASP A 245 -33.91 23.47 4.01
C ASP A 245 -32.89 22.39 3.62
N SER A 246 -32.94 21.93 2.37
CA SER A 246 -32.04 20.90 1.83
C SER A 246 -30.58 21.34 1.78
N GLU A 247 -30.28 22.64 1.81
CA GLU A 247 -28.91 23.14 1.93
C GLU A 247 -28.27 22.78 3.28
N TYR A 248 -29.08 22.72 4.35
CA TYR A 248 -28.63 22.49 5.74
C TYR A 248 -28.98 21.10 6.28
N ASN A 249 -29.86 20.39 5.59
CA ASN A 249 -30.30 19.07 5.99
C ASN A 249 -30.27 18.14 4.78
N GLN A 250 -29.15 17.45 4.65
CA GLN A 250 -28.89 16.53 3.56
C GLN A 250 -29.84 15.32 3.56
N LEU A 251 -30.51 15.04 4.68
CA LEU A 251 -31.57 14.01 4.75
C LEU A 251 -32.82 14.39 3.93
N LEU A 252 -33.00 15.69 3.61
CA LEU A 252 -34.10 16.19 2.78
C LEU A 252 -33.86 16.04 1.29
N LEU A 253 -32.60 15.90 0.86
CA LEU A 253 -32.27 15.79 -0.55
C LEU A 253 -33.04 14.60 -1.14
N PRO A 254 -33.85 14.79 -2.19
CA PRO A 254 -34.47 13.68 -2.90
C PRO A 254 -33.35 12.79 -3.45
N GLY A 255 -33.45 11.47 -3.26
CA GLY A 255 -32.58 10.52 -3.98
C GLY A 255 -32.60 10.94 -5.43
N ASP A 256 -31.46 11.31 -5.99
CA ASP A 256 -31.38 11.55 -7.43
C ASP A 256 -31.87 10.28 -8.14
N ASN A 257 -32.39 10.44 -9.35
CA ASN A 257 -33.31 9.55 -10.04
C ASN A 257 -32.79 8.12 -10.36
N ASP A 258 -31.78 7.61 -9.66
CA ASP A 258 -31.07 6.36 -9.89
C ASP A 258 -31.68 5.17 -9.12
N GLY A 259 -32.94 5.24 -8.72
CA GLY A 259 -33.65 4.05 -8.22
C GLY A 259 -33.13 3.50 -6.88
N PHE A 260 -32.20 4.17 -6.19
CA PHE A 260 -31.85 3.94 -4.80
C PHE A 260 -33.02 4.36 -3.89
N GLN A 261 -34.07 3.55 -3.87
CA GLN A 261 -35.05 3.60 -2.80
C GLN A 261 -34.34 3.11 -1.54
N TYR A 262 -33.98 4.04 -0.65
CA TYR A 262 -34.07 3.99 0.83
C TYR A 262 -33.02 4.91 1.47
N ARG A 263 -33.24 6.24 1.43
CA ARG A 263 -32.56 7.21 2.31
C ARG A 263 -33.39 7.48 3.57
N GLN A 264 -33.58 6.45 4.39
CA GLN A 264 -34.06 6.60 5.77
C GLN A 264 -32.92 6.13 6.65
N PRO A 265 -32.37 6.99 7.54
CA PRO A 265 -31.36 6.55 8.48
C PRO A 265 -31.87 5.38 9.31
N LEU A 266 -30.99 4.43 9.60
CA LEU A 266 -31.35 3.28 10.42
C LEU A 266 -31.60 3.72 11.87
N VAL A 267 -32.56 3.07 12.51
CA VAL A 267 -32.79 3.22 13.96
C VAL A 267 -31.49 2.84 14.67
N ASN A 268 -31.04 3.65 15.64
CA ASN A 268 -29.75 3.53 16.34
C ASN A 268 -28.50 3.89 15.53
N SER A 269 -28.62 4.71 14.47
CA SER A 269 -27.43 5.25 13.79
C SER A 269 -26.61 6.10 14.77
N PRO A 270 -25.29 5.85 14.92
CA PRO A 270 -24.45 6.68 15.75
C PRO A 270 -24.13 8.00 15.07
N TYR A 271 -23.92 9.02 15.88
CA TYR A 271 -23.67 10.38 15.41
C TYR A 271 -22.82 11.18 16.39
N HIS A 272 -22.22 12.24 15.86
CA HIS A 272 -21.62 13.30 16.66
C HIS A 272 -22.42 14.59 16.47
N LEU A 273 -22.46 15.41 17.51
CA LEU A 273 -22.75 16.83 17.32
C LEU A 273 -21.45 17.54 17.04
N ILE A 274 -21.40 18.37 16.00
CA ILE A 274 -20.20 19.09 15.60
C ILE A 274 -20.53 20.53 15.21
N ASN A 275 -19.46 21.30 15.01
CA ASN A 275 -19.50 22.59 14.34
C ASN A 275 -20.45 23.60 15.02
N ASN A 276 -20.35 23.67 16.35
CA ASN A 276 -20.97 24.68 17.19
C ASN A 276 -19.93 25.19 18.19
N ILE A 277 -19.71 26.50 18.25
CA ILE A 277 -18.77 27.13 19.18
C ILE A 277 -19.06 26.79 20.66
N LYS A 278 -20.29 26.43 20.99
CA LYS A 278 -20.70 26.03 22.35
C LYS A 278 -20.22 24.63 22.73
N LEU A 279 -19.78 23.83 21.75
CA LEU A 279 -19.11 22.56 21.96
C LEU A 279 -17.59 22.73 22.07
N LEU A 280 -17.03 23.92 21.83
CA LEU A 280 -15.59 24.16 21.99
C LEU A 280 -15.27 24.27 23.49
N ASP A 281 -14.99 23.15 24.12
CA ASP A 281 -14.78 23.08 25.57
C ASP A 281 -13.61 22.18 26.03
N HIS A 282 -12.96 21.49 25.09
CA HIS A 282 -11.80 20.63 25.36
C HIS A 282 -10.48 21.15 24.74
N PRO A 283 -9.32 21.03 25.42
CA PRO A 283 -8.01 21.27 24.82
C PRO A 283 -7.81 20.41 23.56
N GLY A 284 -7.36 21.01 22.46
CA GLY A 284 -7.18 20.31 21.19
C GLY A 284 -8.32 20.51 20.20
N GLU A 285 -9.35 21.27 20.56
CA GLU A 285 -10.49 21.54 19.68
C GLU A 285 -10.44 22.91 18.99
N TYR A 286 -11.16 23.02 17.87
CA TYR A 286 -11.32 24.25 17.10
C TYR A 286 -12.72 24.42 16.48
N TYR A 287 -13.11 25.66 16.20
CA TYR A 287 -14.37 26.02 15.54
C TYR A 287 -14.12 27.12 14.49
N TYR A 288 -14.63 26.91 13.28
CA TYR A 288 -14.60 27.90 12.19
C TYR A 288 -15.92 28.69 12.20
N ASP A 289 -15.85 29.98 12.52
CA ASP A 289 -16.96 30.91 12.36
C ASP A 289 -16.88 31.53 10.97
N VAL A 290 -17.61 30.93 10.01
CA VAL A 290 -17.59 31.33 8.60
C VAL A 290 -19.00 31.65 8.15
N ASP A 291 -19.29 32.95 8.09
CA ASP A 291 -20.44 33.50 7.39
C ASP A 291 -20.00 34.55 6.36
N ASP A 292 -20.94 35.20 5.66
CA ASP A 292 -20.62 36.20 4.64
C ASP A 292 -19.87 37.43 5.21
N GLU A 293 -19.98 37.70 6.51
CA GLU A 293 -19.44 38.86 7.24
C GLU A 293 -18.28 38.52 8.19
N THR A 294 -18.22 37.29 8.71
CA THR A 294 -17.23 36.79 9.67
C THR A 294 -16.42 35.62 9.09
N LYS A 295 -15.10 35.66 9.31
CA LYS A 295 -14.17 34.59 8.95
C LYS A 295 -13.15 34.48 10.07
N GLU A 296 -13.50 33.78 11.13
CA GLU A 296 -12.66 33.64 12.33
C GLU A 296 -12.49 32.16 12.70
N LEU A 297 -11.30 31.82 13.18
CA LEU A 297 -11.02 30.54 13.84
C LEU A 297 -11.03 30.77 15.35
N TYR A 298 -11.71 29.91 16.08
CA TYR A 298 -11.69 29.79 17.54
C TYR A 298 -11.03 28.46 17.91
N MET A 299 -10.16 28.41 18.91
CA MET A 299 -9.53 27.16 19.32
C MET A 299 -9.05 27.14 20.77
N MET A 300 -8.81 25.94 21.28
CA MET A 300 -8.14 25.67 22.55
C MET A 300 -6.87 24.86 22.28
N THR A 301 -5.71 25.34 22.73
CA THR A 301 -4.44 24.62 22.53
C THR A 301 -4.42 23.30 23.32
N LEU A 302 -3.69 22.29 22.84
CA LEU A 302 -3.57 20.98 23.50
C LEU A 302 -3.07 21.11 24.95
N GLY A 303 -2.12 22.02 25.20
CA GLY A 303 -1.53 22.26 26.52
C GLY A 303 -2.29 23.25 27.42
N GLY A 304 -3.43 23.80 26.98
CA GLY A 304 -4.18 24.84 27.71
C GLY A 304 -3.42 26.16 27.91
N GLY A 305 -2.53 26.51 26.97
CA GLY A 305 -1.69 27.70 26.99
C GLY A 305 -2.08 28.75 25.94
N HIS A 306 -1.30 29.83 25.85
CA HIS A 306 -1.49 30.82 24.79
C HIS A 306 -0.95 30.29 23.45
N PRO A 307 -1.66 30.44 22.32
CA PRO A 307 -1.25 29.92 21.01
C PRO A 307 0.12 30.39 20.52
N ASP A 308 0.54 31.64 20.83
CA ASP A 308 1.88 32.16 20.52
C ASP A 308 3.07 31.31 21.03
N GLY A 309 2.82 30.36 21.94
CA GLY A 309 3.82 29.40 22.39
C GLY A 309 4.08 28.24 21.43
N TYR A 310 3.26 28.09 20.39
CA TYR A 310 3.21 26.94 19.49
C TYR A 310 3.15 27.40 18.02
N LEU A 311 3.52 26.52 17.09
CA LEU A 311 3.24 26.72 15.67
C LEU A 311 1.80 26.30 15.38
N ILE A 312 0.90 27.28 15.23
CA ILE A 312 -0.46 27.01 14.79
C ILE A 312 -0.59 27.19 13.28
N GLU A 313 -1.08 26.17 12.59
CA GLU A 313 -1.32 26.19 11.16
C GLU A 313 -2.79 25.93 10.83
N VAL A 314 -3.29 26.55 9.76
CA VAL A 314 -4.66 26.37 9.26
C VAL A 314 -4.67 26.04 7.77
N GLY A 315 -5.61 25.20 7.35
CA GLY A 315 -5.74 24.77 5.96
C GLY A 315 -5.90 25.98 5.04
N ALA A 316 -5.12 26.05 3.96
CA ALA A 316 -5.12 27.22 3.08
C ALA A 316 -5.11 26.86 1.58
N ARG A 317 -4.61 25.68 1.21
CA ARG A 317 -4.40 25.28 -0.20
C ARG A 317 -5.07 23.95 -0.52
N SER A 318 -5.58 23.82 -1.74
CA SER A 318 -6.23 22.58 -2.21
C SER A 318 -5.23 21.47 -2.55
N TYR A 319 -4.04 21.82 -3.04
CA TYR A 319 -3.06 20.85 -3.50
C TYR A 319 -1.69 21.29 -3.00
N ILE A 320 -0.85 20.32 -2.63
CA ILE A 320 0.57 20.57 -2.41
C ILE A 320 1.29 20.48 -3.75
N PHE A 321 1.08 19.38 -4.47
CA PHE A 321 1.51 19.21 -5.86
C PHE A 321 0.31 18.87 -6.74
N ARG A 322 0.03 19.72 -7.74
CA ARG A 322 -0.96 19.46 -8.79
C ARG A 322 -0.25 19.41 -10.14
N LEU A 323 -0.06 18.20 -10.65
CA LEU A 323 0.56 17.98 -11.96
C LEU A 323 -0.54 17.96 -13.02
N GLU A 324 -0.42 18.86 -13.98
CA GLU A 324 -1.29 19.00 -15.14
C GLU A 324 -0.44 19.10 -16.41
N GLU A 325 -1.07 19.01 -17.58
CA GLU A 325 -0.54 19.28 -18.93
C GLU A 325 0.99 19.20 -19.10
N GLU A 326 1.48 18.19 -19.83
CA GLU A 326 2.90 18.00 -20.19
C GLU A 326 3.86 17.67 -19.03
N ALA A 327 3.42 17.22 -17.85
CA ALA A 327 4.32 16.71 -16.80
C ALA A 327 4.78 15.25 -17.07
N HIS A 328 6.04 15.00 -17.41
CA HIS A 328 6.49 13.66 -17.76
C HIS A 328 7.91 13.33 -17.33
N TYR A 329 8.18 12.05 -17.06
CA TYR A 329 9.51 11.54 -16.66
C TYR A 329 10.10 12.30 -15.46
N LEU A 330 9.33 12.35 -14.38
CA LEU A 330 9.69 13.00 -13.13
C LEU A 330 9.75 12.00 -11.98
N ASP A 331 10.76 12.16 -11.14
CA ASP A 331 10.87 11.42 -9.89
C ASP A 331 10.80 12.42 -8.73
N PHE A 332 9.83 12.24 -7.83
CA PHE A 332 9.77 12.93 -6.54
C PHE A 332 10.32 11.99 -5.48
N LYS A 333 11.36 12.41 -4.76
CA LYS A 333 12.01 11.58 -3.74
C LYS A 333 12.23 12.37 -2.47
N ASP A 334 12.12 11.72 -1.33
CA ASP A 334 12.64 12.27 -0.07
C ASP A 334 11.95 13.58 0.36
N LEU A 335 10.65 13.73 0.04
CA LEU A 335 9.88 14.94 0.33
C LEU A 335 8.82 14.68 1.39
N GLU A 336 8.53 15.68 2.21
CA GLU A 336 7.41 15.67 3.14
C GLU A 336 6.31 16.63 2.65
N MET A 337 5.07 16.17 2.60
CA MET A 337 3.92 16.86 2.01
C MET A 337 2.77 16.77 3.00
N ARG A 338 2.36 17.90 3.59
CA ARG A 338 1.36 17.91 4.66
C ARG A 338 0.33 19.03 4.54
N HIS A 339 -0.81 18.84 5.19
CA HIS A 339 -1.85 19.86 5.39
C HIS A 339 -2.52 20.38 4.11
N GLY A 340 -2.37 19.68 2.99
CA GLY A 340 -3.11 19.96 1.76
C GLY A 340 -4.53 19.42 1.86
N TYR A 341 -5.43 19.90 1.00
CA TYR A 341 -6.67 19.15 0.78
C TYR A 341 -6.35 17.82 0.07
N TYR A 342 -5.53 17.87 -0.98
CA TYR A 342 -4.82 16.73 -1.55
C TYR A 342 -3.32 16.90 -1.33
N GLY A 343 -2.62 15.81 -1.02
CA GLY A 343 -1.15 15.81 -0.98
C GLY A 343 -0.58 15.95 -2.39
N VAL A 344 -0.63 14.86 -3.17
CA VAL A 344 -0.24 14.85 -4.59
C VAL A 344 -1.44 14.50 -5.45
N TYR A 345 -1.73 15.35 -6.44
CA TYR A 345 -2.78 15.13 -7.42
C TYR A 345 -2.19 15.17 -8.83
N LEU A 346 -2.30 14.05 -9.55
CA LEU A 346 -1.89 13.93 -10.95
C LEU A 346 -3.15 13.97 -11.83
N HIS A 347 -3.26 14.96 -12.71
CA HIS A 347 -4.46 15.19 -13.51
C HIS A 347 -4.16 15.21 -15.01
N GLY A 348 -4.92 14.46 -15.81
CA GLY A 348 -4.97 14.61 -17.26
C GLY A 348 -6.21 15.40 -17.70
N ASP A 349 -6.02 16.61 -18.24
CA ASP A 349 -7.12 17.51 -18.61
C ASP A 349 -7.58 17.38 -20.08
N TYR A 350 -8.80 17.85 -20.38
CA TYR A 350 -9.34 18.07 -21.73
C TYR A 350 -9.77 19.52 -21.91
N GLU A 351 -9.19 20.22 -22.89
CA GLU A 351 -9.70 21.52 -23.36
C GLU A 351 -11.07 21.33 -24.06
N GLY A 352 -12.15 21.32 -23.28
CA GLY A 352 -13.48 21.41 -23.89
C GLY A 352 -14.67 21.07 -23.00
N GLY A 353 -14.95 21.88 -21.98
CA GLY A 353 -16.33 21.99 -21.45
C GLY A 353 -16.46 22.37 -19.98
N ASN A 354 -16.67 23.67 -19.73
CA ASN A 354 -17.28 24.29 -18.53
C ASN A 354 -17.04 23.63 -17.14
N ASP A 355 -16.07 24.15 -16.38
CA ASP A 355 -16.18 24.76 -15.03
C ASP A 355 -17.19 24.22 -13.98
N TYR A 356 -17.56 22.93 -14.00
CA TYR A 356 -18.54 22.40 -13.04
C TYR A 356 -18.05 21.34 -12.04
N LEU A 357 -16.77 20.96 -12.05
CA LEU A 357 -16.23 19.95 -11.12
C LEU A 357 -15.21 20.47 -10.10
N ASP A 358 -14.94 21.78 -10.07
CA ASP A 358 -14.06 22.42 -9.07
C ASP A 358 -14.83 22.98 -7.85
N ARG A 359 -16.04 22.45 -7.61
CA ARG A 359 -16.79 22.69 -6.37
C ARG A 359 -16.51 21.55 -5.40
N GLY A 360 -15.59 21.74 -4.45
CA GLY A 360 -15.83 21.14 -3.14
C GLY A 360 -17.11 21.75 -2.55
N PRO A 361 -17.80 21.16 -1.55
CA PRO A 361 -17.60 19.91 -0.81
C PRO A 361 -18.58 18.81 -1.31
N THR A 362 -18.51 17.59 -0.77
CA THR A 362 -19.33 16.41 -1.13
C THR A 362 -19.16 15.94 -2.59
N ASP A 363 -18.10 15.19 -2.86
CA ASP A 363 -18.12 14.21 -3.95
C ASP A 363 -17.08 13.13 -3.66
N ILE A 364 -17.52 12.14 -2.90
CA ILE A 364 -17.57 10.83 -3.53
C ILE A 364 -19.03 10.51 -3.77
N SER A 365 -19.52 11.00 -4.90
CA SER A 365 -20.61 10.37 -5.62
C SER A 365 -20.04 9.99 -6.98
N PHE A 366 -19.83 8.69 -7.19
CA PHE A 366 -19.62 8.18 -8.53
C PHE A 366 -21.00 7.88 -9.09
N ASP A 367 -21.72 8.88 -9.57
CA ASP A 367 -22.80 8.59 -10.52
C ASP A 367 -23.18 9.77 -11.43
N ASN A 368 -23.53 9.39 -12.67
CA ASN A 368 -24.04 10.18 -13.78
C ASN A 368 -23.07 11.05 -14.60
N PHE A 369 -22.52 10.46 -15.67
CA PHE A 369 -22.32 11.20 -16.93
C PHE A 369 -22.80 10.41 -18.15
N TYR A 370 -23.96 10.81 -18.67
CA TYR A 370 -24.46 10.41 -19.99
C TYR A 370 -23.58 11.02 -21.09
N VAL A 371 -23.10 10.14 -21.97
CA VAL A 371 -22.40 10.45 -23.22
C VAL A 371 -23.29 11.26 -24.17
N HIS A 372 -22.80 12.40 -24.65
CA HIS A 372 -23.24 12.94 -25.93
C HIS A 372 -22.13 12.84 -26.98
N HIS A 373 -22.39 11.98 -27.97
CA HIS A 373 -21.60 11.78 -29.18
C HIS A 373 -21.18 13.10 -29.84
N ASN A 374 -19.92 13.17 -30.29
CA ASN A 374 -19.65 13.62 -31.65
C ASN A 374 -18.39 12.96 -32.24
N ARG A 375 -18.64 12.06 -33.19
CA ARG A 375 -17.68 11.56 -34.16
C ARG A 375 -17.14 12.73 -34.99
N ASN A 376 -15.83 12.97 -34.97
CA ASN A 376 -14.99 13.30 -36.14
C ASN A 376 -13.70 14.03 -35.70
N LYS A 377 -12.57 13.32 -35.59
CA LYS A 377 -11.33 13.47 -36.41
C LYS A 377 -10.17 12.67 -35.79
N GLY A 378 -9.35 12.08 -36.66
CA GLY A 378 -8.36 11.06 -36.32
C GLY A 378 -7.08 11.53 -35.60
N VAL A 379 -6.54 10.58 -34.81
CA VAL A 379 -5.15 10.28 -34.42
C VAL A 379 -4.08 11.39 -34.49
N TYR A 380 -3.58 11.86 -33.34
CA TYR A 380 -2.26 11.49 -32.73
C TYR A 380 -1.90 12.42 -31.55
N LEU A 381 -1.66 11.79 -30.38
CA LEU A 381 -0.83 12.06 -29.18
C LEU A 381 -0.31 13.50 -28.87
N SER A 382 -0.26 14.03 -27.64
CA SER A 382 -0.84 13.70 -26.32
C SER A 382 -0.29 14.74 -25.29
N ASP A 383 -1.11 15.67 -24.78
CA ASP A 383 -0.71 16.65 -23.75
C ASP A 383 -1.01 16.07 -22.35
N TYR A 384 -0.20 15.11 -21.83
CA TYR A 384 -0.57 14.36 -20.61
C TYR A 384 0.56 14.12 -19.60
N VAL A 385 0.14 13.73 -18.38
CA VAL A 385 0.99 13.32 -17.25
C VAL A 385 1.31 11.82 -17.33
N TYR A 386 2.60 11.44 -17.39
CA TYR A 386 3.01 10.03 -17.48
C TYR A 386 4.49 9.80 -17.08
N ASN A 387 4.85 8.58 -16.67
CA ASN A 387 6.17 8.26 -16.11
C ASN A 387 6.51 9.17 -14.91
N ILE A 388 5.67 9.10 -13.87
CA ILE A 388 5.88 9.83 -12.62
C ILE A 388 6.14 8.82 -11.50
N ASP A 389 7.25 8.99 -10.79
CA ASP A 389 7.56 8.18 -9.62
C ASP A 389 7.49 9.06 -8.37
N ILE A 390 6.78 8.62 -7.34
CA ILE A 390 6.74 9.24 -6.02
C ILE A 390 7.30 8.20 -5.04
N LEU A 391 8.48 8.51 -4.52
CA LEU A 391 9.35 7.54 -3.86
C LEU A 391 9.79 8.08 -2.51
N ASN A 392 9.86 7.19 -1.52
CA ASN A 392 10.46 7.45 -0.20
C ASN A 392 9.92 8.73 0.50
N SER A 393 8.69 9.13 0.19
CA SER A 393 8.15 10.42 0.63
C SER A 393 7.14 10.24 1.75
N ARG A 394 6.84 11.34 2.45
CA ARG A 394 5.84 11.42 3.51
C ARG A 394 4.69 12.26 3.03
N VAL A 395 3.48 11.69 3.00
CA VAL A 395 2.27 12.43 2.61
C VAL A 395 1.23 12.26 3.71
N GLU A 396 1.13 13.28 4.55
CA GLU A 396 0.50 13.14 5.87
C GLU A 396 -0.45 14.28 6.20
N TYR A 397 -1.47 14.01 7.02
CA TYR A 397 -2.38 15.04 7.53
C TYR A 397 -3.11 15.84 6.43
N ASN A 398 -3.42 15.21 5.29
CA ASN A 398 -4.19 15.87 4.24
C ASN A 398 -5.70 15.72 4.52
N ILE A 399 -6.48 16.74 4.17
CA ILE A 399 -7.92 16.79 4.48
C ILE A 399 -8.73 15.77 3.63
N ALA A 400 -8.26 15.47 2.42
CA ALA A 400 -8.79 14.43 1.54
C ALA A 400 -7.70 13.39 1.24
N SER A 401 -7.30 13.20 -0.02
CA SER A 401 -6.43 12.08 -0.39
C SER A 401 -4.94 12.39 -0.20
N GLY A 402 -4.15 11.34 0.07
CA GLY A 402 -2.69 11.41 0.12
C GLY A 402 -2.09 11.58 -1.27
N ILE A 403 -2.00 10.49 -2.02
CA ILE A 403 -1.54 10.49 -3.43
C ILE A 403 -2.67 9.99 -4.31
N TYR A 404 -3.05 10.78 -5.32
CA TYR A 404 -4.10 10.39 -6.24
C TYR A 404 -3.70 10.69 -7.69
N ALA A 405 -3.74 9.65 -8.52
CA ALA A 405 -3.44 9.73 -9.93
C ALA A 405 -4.71 9.50 -10.76
N ARG A 406 -5.05 10.46 -11.62
CA ARG A 406 -6.25 10.40 -12.45
C ARG A 406 -5.90 10.64 -13.92
N GLY A 407 -6.15 9.64 -14.74
CA GLY A 407 -6.17 9.73 -16.19
C GLY A 407 -7.51 10.20 -16.73
N TYR A 408 -7.61 10.22 -18.06
CA TYR A 408 -8.79 10.69 -18.78
C TYR A 408 -9.66 9.53 -19.28
N ASP A 409 -10.98 9.67 -19.16
CA ASP A 409 -11.97 8.73 -19.70
C ASP A 409 -12.21 9.02 -21.19
N THR A 410 -11.59 8.23 -22.07
CA THR A 410 -11.73 8.39 -23.53
C THR A 410 -13.03 7.84 -24.11
N GLY A 411 -13.88 7.14 -23.32
CA GLY A 411 -15.10 6.50 -23.81
C GLY A 411 -14.90 5.33 -24.79
N ASP A 412 -13.65 5.05 -25.19
CA ASP A 412 -13.18 3.88 -25.91
C ASP A 412 -12.12 3.21 -25.01
N SER A 413 -12.06 1.88 -24.98
CA SER A 413 -11.20 0.97 -24.19
C SER A 413 -9.67 1.24 -24.24
N ASP A 414 -9.25 2.31 -24.88
CA ASP A 414 -7.86 2.76 -25.01
C ASP A 414 -7.46 3.60 -23.80
N TYR A 415 -7.39 2.97 -22.62
CA TYR A 415 -6.75 3.59 -21.45
C TYR A 415 -5.36 4.14 -21.83
N LEU A 416 -5.06 5.36 -21.40
CA LEU A 416 -3.76 5.99 -21.61
C LEU A 416 -2.69 5.20 -20.83
N SER A 417 -1.63 4.79 -21.53
CA SER A 417 -0.46 4.17 -20.89
C SER A 417 0.32 5.24 -20.14
N ALA A 418 0.19 5.26 -18.82
CA ALA A 418 0.86 6.20 -17.94
C ALA A 418 1.48 5.43 -16.79
N LYS A 419 2.78 5.14 -16.92
CA LYS A 419 3.52 4.48 -15.86
C LYS A 419 3.57 5.41 -14.65
N ILE A 420 3.04 4.97 -13.53
CA ILE A 420 3.08 5.72 -12.26
C ILE A 420 3.53 4.77 -11.18
N ARG A 421 4.56 5.15 -10.43
CA ARG A 421 5.01 4.36 -9.29
C ARG A 421 4.82 5.15 -8.01
N ILE A 422 4.05 4.60 -7.08
CA ILE A 422 3.87 5.09 -5.72
C ILE A 422 4.54 4.06 -4.84
N SER A 423 5.82 4.24 -4.56
CA SER A 423 6.60 3.25 -3.84
C SER A 423 7.21 3.82 -2.59
N ASN A 424 7.32 3.00 -1.55
CA ASN A 424 8.18 3.32 -0.41
C ASN A 424 7.71 4.55 0.40
N ASN A 425 6.46 4.96 0.25
CA ASN A 425 5.94 6.17 0.90
C ASN A 425 5.31 5.85 2.24
N ARG A 426 5.22 6.88 3.06
CA ARG A 426 4.49 6.88 4.33
C ARG A 426 3.28 7.81 4.20
N LEU A 427 2.09 7.23 4.25
CA LEU A 427 0.81 7.88 3.96
C LEU A 427 -0.07 7.82 5.21
N ILE A 428 -0.14 8.92 5.97
CA ILE A 428 -0.74 8.87 7.31
C ILE A 428 -1.79 9.96 7.50
N TYR A 429 -2.89 9.61 8.17
CA TYR A 429 -3.92 10.57 8.59
C TYR A 429 -4.46 11.43 7.44
N ASN A 430 -4.64 10.81 6.27
CA ASN A 430 -5.26 11.45 5.11
C ASN A 430 -6.76 11.22 5.19
N GLY A 431 -7.58 12.26 5.14
CA GLY A 431 -9.03 12.15 5.36
C GLY A 431 -9.79 11.38 4.28
N GLY A 432 -9.19 11.06 3.14
CA GLY A 432 -9.78 10.29 2.02
C GLY A 432 -8.92 9.08 1.63
N VAL A 433 -8.71 8.87 0.33
CA VAL A 433 -7.90 7.75 -0.17
C VAL A 433 -6.42 7.97 0.17
N GLY A 434 -5.75 6.95 0.71
CA GLY A 434 -4.30 7.00 0.96
C GLY A 434 -3.51 7.06 -0.35
N ALA A 435 -3.68 6.04 -1.19
CA ALA A 435 -3.14 5.98 -2.55
C ALA A 435 -4.23 5.56 -3.56
N GLY A 436 -4.42 6.33 -4.64
CA GLY A 436 -5.46 6.02 -5.62
C GLY A 436 -5.02 6.22 -7.06
N VAL A 437 -5.54 5.37 -7.95
CA VAL A 437 -5.29 5.39 -9.39
C VAL A 437 -6.62 5.21 -10.12
N THR A 438 -6.91 6.12 -11.05
CA THR A 438 -8.17 6.12 -11.79
C THR A 438 -7.96 6.40 -13.28
N TYR A 439 -8.54 5.60 -14.19
CA TYR A 439 -8.41 5.76 -15.66
C TYR A 439 -6.97 5.65 -16.21
N LEU A 440 -6.14 4.73 -15.68
CA LEU A 440 -4.71 4.63 -15.99
C LEU A 440 -4.25 3.19 -16.29
N LYS A 441 -3.06 3.06 -16.90
CA LYS A 441 -2.40 1.78 -17.18
C LYS A 441 -0.94 1.76 -16.70
N ASN A 442 -0.48 0.61 -16.20
CA ASN A 442 0.91 0.38 -15.76
C ASN A 442 1.27 1.14 -14.47
N ALA A 443 0.37 1.14 -13.49
CA ALA A 443 0.67 1.70 -12.17
C ALA A 443 1.27 0.63 -11.23
N GLU A 444 2.12 1.06 -10.32
CA GLU A 444 2.74 0.21 -9.31
C GLU A 444 2.61 0.92 -7.96
N ILE A 445 1.94 0.29 -7.00
CA ILE A 445 1.77 0.78 -5.62
C ILE A 445 2.42 -0.24 -4.70
N ASP A 446 3.67 0.01 -4.33
CA ASP A 446 4.49 -1.00 -3.64
C ASP A 446 5.19 -0.51 -2.38
N ASN A 447 5.28 -1.37 -1.37
CA ASN A 447 6.02 -1.10 -0.12
C ASN A 447 5.67 0.26 0.51
N ASN A 448 4.39 0.64 0.53
CA ASN A 448 3.95 1.84 1.24
C ASN A 448 3.44 1.46 2.64
N TYR A 449 3.60 2.39 3.58
CA TYR A 449 2.97 2.33 4.90
C TYR A 449 1.79 3.29 4.94
N LEU A 450 0.58 2.75 5.09
CA LEU A 450 -0.67 3.48 5.14
C LEU A 450 -1.32 3.30 6.51
N ASP A 451 -1.63 4.40 7.20
CA ASP A 451 -2.22 4.38 8.54
C ASP A 451 -3.30 5.47 8.62
N TYR A 452 -4.56 5.06 8.74
CA TYR A 452 -5.70 5.97 8.67
C TYR A 452 -6.14 6.39 10.09
N ASN A 453 -6.41 7.69 10.32
CA ASN A 453 -7.08 8.13 11.56
C ASN A 453 -8.57 8.12 11.28
N GLY A 454 -9.34 7.36 12.05
CA GLY A 454 -10.78 7.08 11.87
C GLY A 454 -11.73 8.27 12.00
N LEU A 455 -11.30 9.48 11.66
CA LEU A 455 -12.05 10.68 11.97
C LEU A 455 -13.12 11.02 10.95
N HIS A 456 -12.90 10.86 9.63
CA HIS A 456 -13.76 11.62 8.73
C HIS A 456 -14.04 11.10 7.31
N LYS A 457 -13.82 9.85 6.86
CA LYS A 457 -14.47 9.26 5.63
C LYS A 457 -14.39 7.72 5.56
N LEU A 458 -15.43 7.08 5.01
CA LEU A 458 -15.46 5.67 4.55
C LEU A 458 -14.65 5.43 3.25
N SER A 459 -13.54 6.13 3.05
CA SER A 459 -12.76 5.99 1.81
C SER A 459 -11.88 4.74 1.85
N SER A 460 -11.72 4.10 0.69
CA SER A 460 -10.77 2.99 0.56
C SER A 460 -9.34 3.46 0.79
N THR A 461 -8.52 2.67 1.50
CA THR A 461 -7.13 3.06 1.78
C THR A 461 -6.30 3.06 0.49
N ILE A 462 -6.45 2.00 -0.31
CA ILE A 462 -5.99 1.94 -1.70
C ILE A 462 -7.21 1.79 -2.62
N SER A 463 -7.29 2.62 -3.65
CA SER A 463 -8.41 2.62 -4.59
C SER A 463 -7.96 2.62 -6.04
N ILE A 464 -8.36 1.59 -6.78
CA ILE A 464 -8.05 1.42 -8.20
C ILE A 464 -9.36 1.46 -8.97
N HIS A 465 -9.58 2.55 -9.71
CA HIS A 465 -10.81 2.70 -10.48
C HIS A 465 -10.54 2.66 -11.97
N THR A 466 -11.23 1.76 -12.67
CA THR A 466 -11.21 1.80 -14.14
C THR A 466 -9.76 1.85 -14.69
N ALA A 467 -8.88 0.99 -14.17
CA ALA A 467 -7.46 0.97 -14.47
C ALA A 467 -7.00 -0.44 -14.90
N SER A 468 -5.84 -0.54 -15.53
CA SER A 468 -5.34 -1.85 -15.98
C SER A 468 -3.84 -2.02 -15.82
N TYR A 469 -3.36 -3.26 -15.79
CA TYR A 469 -1.93 -3.57 -15.61
C TYR A 469 -1.37 -2.84 -14.39
N THR A 470 -2.05 -2.99 -13.25
CA THR A 470 -1.68 -2.29 -12.01
C THR A 470 -1.26 -3.30 -10.97
N ASP A 471 -0.09 -3.12 -10.38
CA ASP A 471 0.41 -3.98 -9.31
C ASP A 471 0.31 -3.26 -7.98
N VAL A 472 -0.29 -3.92 -6.98
CA VAL A 472 -0.44 -3.42 -5.60
C VAL A 472 0.13 -4.48 -4.66
N HIS A 473 1.32 -4.24 -4.14
CA HIS A 473 2.00 -5.27 -3.34
C HIS A 473 2.92 -4.75 -2.25
N ASP A 474 3.27 -5.63 -1.31
CA ASP A 474 4.18 -5.31 -0.20
C ASP A 474 3.73 -4.14 0.69
N ASN A 475 2.49 -3.66 0.56
CA ASN A 475 2.00 -2.54 1.35
C ASN A 475 1.61 -3.00 2.76
N THR A 476 1.80 -2.12 3.73
CA THR A 476 1.33 -2.26 5.10
C THR A 476 0.20 -1.27 5.33
N ILE A 477 -1.01 -1.76 5.56
CA ILE A 477 -2.21 -0.95 5.78
C ILE A 477 -2.69 -1.18 7.21
N LEU A 478 -2.82 -0.11 8.00
CA LEU A 478 -3.36 -0.16 9.35
C LEU A 478 -4.61 0.74 9.48
N HIS A 479 -5.58 0.29 10.26
CA HIS A 479 -6.76 1.06 10.69
C HIS A 479 -7.60 1.63 9.53
N ALA A 480 -7.79 0.87 8.45
CA ALA A 480 -8.50 1.35 7.26
C ALA A 480 -9.93 1.84 7.62
N GLY A 481 -10.27 3.09 7.27
CA GLY A 481 -11.58 3.68 7.58
C GLY A 481 -12.73 3.19 6.67
N GLY A 482 -12.42 2.73 5.46
CA GLY A 482 -13.34 2.09 4.51
C GLY A 482 -12.79 0.75 4.05
N ASN A 483 -12.93 0.40 2.76
CA ASN A 483 -12.28 -0.80 2.23
C ASN A 483 -10.76 -0.69 2.37
N SER A 484 -10.06 -1.75 2.70
CA SER A 484 -8.59 -1.66 2.73
C SER A 484 -8.04 -1.52 1.31
N ILE A 485 -8.50 -2.38 0.40
CA ILE A 485 -8.21 -2.26 -1.04
C ILE A 485 -9.52 -2.39 -1.82
N LEU A 486 -9.80 -1.40 -2.68
CA LEU A 486 -10.93 -1.39 -3.59
C LEU A 486 -10.43 -1.39 -5.04
N LEU A 487 -10.88 -2.37 -5.81
CA LEU A 487 -10.83 -2.34 -7.27
C LEU A 487 -12.26 -2.10 -7.75
N GLU A 488 -12.51 -0.99 -8.42
CA GLU A 488 -13.86 -0.66 -8.91
C GLU A 488 -13.83 -0.24 -10.38
N GLY A 489 -14.34 -1.10 -11.25
CA GLY A 489 -14.50 -0.77 -12.66
C GLY A 489 -15.74 0.08 -12.91
N ARG A 490 -15.96 0.42 -14.18
CA ARG A 490 -17.26 0.88 -14.67
C ARG A 490 -17.71 -0.01 -15.83
N LEU A 491 -19.01 -0.09 -16.06
CA LEU A 491 -19.65 -0.83 -17.16
C LEU A 491 -18.94 -0.79 -18.54
N THR A 492 -18.42 0.37 -18.96
CA THR A 492 -17.70 0.50 -20.26
C THR A 492 -16.19 0.36 -20.14
N HIS A 493 -15.65 0.36 -18.93
CA HIS A 493 -14.24 0.42 -18.59
C HIS A 493 -13.95 -0.35 -17.29
N ARG A 494 -13.94 -1.69 -17.38
CA ARG A 494 -13.65 -2.60 -16.27
C ARG A 494 -12.17 -2.55 -15.89
N ASN A 495 -11.83 -2.88 -14.65
CA ASN A 495 -10.42 -3.09 -14.33
C ASN A 495 -9.92 -4.34 -15.06
N HIS A 496 -8.68 -4.33 -15.56
CA HIS A 496 -8.10 -5.50 -16.24
C HIS A 496 -6.65 -5.74 -15.82
N HIS A 497 -6.27 -6.98 -15.53
CA HIS A 497 -4.88 -7.32 -15.20
C HIS A 497 -4.35 -6.52 -14.00
N VAL A 498 -5.13 -6.42 -12.93
CA VAL A 498 -4.66 -5.87 -11.65
C VAL A 498 -4.14 -7.01 -10.78
N ASN A 499 -2.94 -6.89 -10.23
CA ASN A 499 -2.40 -7.86 -9.28
C ASN A 499 -2.33 -7.24 -7.88
N VAL A 500 -2.94 -7.89 -6.90
CA VAL A 500 -2.92 -7.47 -5.48
C VAL A 500 -2.27 -8.57 -4.67
N TYR A 501 -1.04 -8.40 -4.19
CA TYR A 501 -0.33 -9.49 -3.54
C TYR A 501 0.65 -9.10 -2.45
N ASP A 502 0.93 -10.02 -1.52
CA ASP A 502 1.88 -9.81 -0.41
C ASP A 502 1.61 -8.54 0.43
N ASN A 503 0.37 -8.04 0.45
CA ASN A 503 -0.02 -6.92 1.30
C ASN A 503 -0.36 -7.43 2.71
N TYR A 504 0.02 -6.64 3.71
CA TYR A 504 -0.32 -6.85 5.12
C TYR A 504 -1.32 -5.79 5.56
N ILE A 505 -2.51 -6.22 5.97
CA ILE A 505 -3.62 -5.36 6.33
C ILE A 505 -4.06 -5.76 7.74
N GLU A 506 -3.98 -4.81 8.67
CA GLU A 506 -4.39 -5.00 10.06
C GLU A 506 -5.41 -3.93 10.43
N ASP A 507 -6.43 -4.32 11.20
CA ASP A 507 -7.55 -3.45 11.53
C ASP A 507 -8.22 -2.89 10.26
N SER A 508 -8.52 -3.80 9.34
CA SER A 508 -9.30 -3.49 8.15
C SER A 508 -10.68 -2.99 8.59
N SER A 509 -11.15 -1.87 8.03
CA SER A 509 -12.51 -1.41 8.27
C SER A 509 -12.78 -1.01 9.74
N TRP A 510 -11.78 -0.41 10.42
CA TRP A 510 -11.70 -0.12 11.87
C TRP A 510 -12.84 0.75 12.46
N LEU A 511 -13.83 1.16 11.68
CA LEU A 511 -14.98 1.86 12.21
C LEU A 511 -15.78 0.93 13.13
N ASN A 512 -15.71 1.20 14.44
CA ASN A 512 -16.44 0.56 15.54
C ASN A 512 -17.97 0.77 15.50
N ASN A 513 -18.58 0.89 14.31
CA ASN A 513 -20.01 1.13 14.16
C ASN A 513 -20.74 -0.14 13.67
N PRO A 514 -21.39 -0.90 14.58
CA PRO A 514 -22.04 -2.17 14.26
C PRO A 514 -23.40 -2.04 13.57
N THR A 515 -23.85 -0.85 13.15
CA THR A 515 -25.26 -0.66 12.73
C THR A 515 -25.52 -0.22 11.29
N THR A 516 -24.51 0.16 10.51
CA THR A 516 -24.75 0.85 9.22
C THR A 516 -23.72 0.60 8.13
N LEU A 517 -23.05 -0.56 8.02
CA LEU A 517 -21.97 -0.73 7.02
C LEU A 517 -21.98 -2.10 6.32
N SER A 518 -23.02 -2.35 5.53
CA SER A 518 -23.16 -3.57 4.71
C SER A 518 -22.20 -3.67 3.49
N PHE A 519 -21.25 -2.73 3.30
CA PHE A 519 -20.40 -2.67 2.09
C PHE A 519 -18.89 -2.46 2.35
N VAL A 520 -18.43 -2.56 3.60
CA VAL A 520 -16.99 -2.43 3.88
C VAL A 520 -16.33 -3.81 3.86
N CYS A 521 -15.22 -3.92 3.15
CA CYS A 521 -14.54 -5.18 2.90
C CYS A 521 -13.04 -5.06 3.15
N GLY A 522 -12.39 -6.19 3.50
CA GLY A 522 -10.94 -6.29 3.44
C GLY A 522 -10.43 -5.97 2.04
N ILE A 523 -10.86 -6.77 1.06
CA ILE A 523 -10.62 -6.52 -0.35
C ILE A 523 -11.94 -6.64 -1.11
N TRP A 524 -12.28 -5.59 -1.86
CA TRP A 524 -13.44 -5.58 -2.75
C TRP A 524 -12.98 -5.45 -4.20
N ILE A 525 -13.40 -6.41 -5.01
CA ILE A 525 -13.20 -6.44 -6.46
C ILE A 525 -14.56 -6.25 -7.12
N SER A 526 -14.79 -5.08 -7.68
CA SER A 526 -15.98 -4.74 -8.45
C SER A 526 -15.62 -4.48 -9.92
N ASP A 527 -16.41 -4.99 -10.86
CA ASP A 527 -16.25 -4.72 -12.30
C ASP A 527 -14.82 -4.93 -12.81
N THR A 528 -14.24 -6.07 -12.47
CA THR A 528 -12.82 -6.35 -12.70
C THR A 528 -12.65 -7.67 -13.44
N ASP A 529 -11.71 -7.73 -14.37
CA ASP A 529 -11.42 -8.91 -15.16
C ASP A 529 -9.93 -9.27 -15.15
N ASP A 530 -9.63 -10.55 -15.38
CA ASP A 530 -8.27 -11.08 -15.59
C ASP A 530 -7.27 -10.63 -14.50
N SER A 531 -7.74 -10.43 -13.27
CA SER A 531 -6.98 -9.87 -12.15
C SER A 531 -6.70 -10.91 -11.08
N ASN A 532 -5.59 -10.74 -10.37
CA ASN A 532 -5.08 -11.70 -9.39
C ASN A 532 -5.03 -11.07 -8.00
N THR A 533 -5.41 -11.82 -6.96
CA THR A 533 -5.32 -11.41 -5.56
C THR A 533 -4.75 -12.56 -4.74
N TYR A 534 -3.50 -12.45 -4.28
CA TYR A 534 -2.86 -13.62 -3.65
C TYR A 534 -1.85 -13.31 -2.56
N ASN A 535 -1.66 -14.25 -1.63
CA ASN A 535 -0.72 -14.12 -0.51
C ASN A 535 -0.92 -12.89 0.39
N ASN A 536 -2.10 -12.29 0.39
CA ASN A 536 -2.40 -11.17 1.29
C ASN A 536 -2.76 -11.68 2.69
N TYR A 537 -2.36 -10.93 3.71
CA TYR A 537 -2.81 -11.12 5.09
C TYR A 537 -3.75 -9.99 5.49
N ILE A 538 -4.96 -10.32 5.94
CA ILE A 538 -5.98 -9.34 6.32
C ILE A 538 -6.54 -9.72 7.68
N SER A 539 -6.48 -8.82 8.66
CA SER A 539 -7.10 -9.00 9.96
C SER A 539 -8.19 -7.98 10.26
N SER A 540 -9.12 -8.39 11.14
CA SER A 540 -10.17 -7.55 11.73
C SER A 540 -11.15 -6.98 10.71
N ALA A 541 -11.40 -7.68 9.60
CA ALA A 541 -12.32 -7.19 8.57
C ALA A 541 -13.78 -7.20 9.07
N ASN A 542 -14.37 -6.03 9.24
CA ASN A 542 -15.77 -5.87 9.62
C ASN A 542 -16.68 -6.08 8.39
N SER A 543 -17.81 -6.78 8.55
CA SER A 543 -18.83 -7.10 7.52
C SER A 543 -18.44 -8.21 6.54
N ARG A 544 -17.40 -7.98 5.71
CA ARG A 544 -16.94 -8.94 4.68
C ARG A 544 -15.42 -8.97 4.61
N ALA A 545 -14.86 -10.16 4.43
CA ALA A 545 -13.41 -10.30 4.26
C ALA A 545 -13.02 -10.10 2.80
N PHE A 546 -13.73 -10.78 1.89
CA PHE A 546 -13.50 -10.72 0.45
C PHE A 546 -14.80 -10.64 -0.33
N HIS A 547 -14.89 -9.71 -1.26
CA HIS A 547 -16.09 -9.47 -2.06
C HIS A 547 -15.72 -9.36 -3.54
N ILE A 548 -16.34 -10.20 -4.38
CA ILE A 548 -16.33 -10.05 -5.83
C ILE A 548 -17.74 -9.65 -6.28
N ASP A 549 -17.83 -8.49 -6.88
CA ASP A 549 -19.05 -7.92 -7.46
C ASP A 549 -18.87 -7.74 -8.97
N ALA A 550 -19.51 -8.59 -9.76
CA ALA A 550 -19.37 -8.60 -11.23
C ALA A 550 -17.90 -8.68 -11.70
N GLY A 551 -17.31 -9.88 -11.77
CA GLY A 551 -15.93 -10.09 -12.24
C GLY A 551 -15.78 -11.18 -13.32
N ASP A 552 -14.80 -11.11 -14.22
CA ASP A 552 -14.55 -12.15 -15.24
C ASP A 552 -13.10 -12.66 -15.22
N ARG A 553 -12.89 -13.97 -15.04
CA ARG A 553 -11.56 -14.61 -14.99
C ARG A 553 -10.62 -14.08 -13.90
N ASN A 554 -11.15 -13.58 -12.79
CA ASN A 554 -10.30 -13.20 -11.65
C ASN A 554 -9.86 -14.41 -10.83
N LYS A 555 -8.70 -14.32 -10.18
CA LYS A 555 -8.16 -15.38 -9.34
C LYS A 555 -7.78 -14.84 -7.98
N ALA A 556 -8.30 -15.44 -6.92
CA ALA A 556 -7.97 -15.13 -5.54
C ALA A 556 -7.48 -16.38 -4.81
N TRP A 557 -6.19 -16.43 -4.44
CA TRP A 557 -5.62 -17.62 -3.80
C TRP A 557 -4.58 -17.35 -2.73
N ASN A 558 -4.42 -18.30 -1.80
CA ASN A 558 -3.43 -18.23 -0.72
C ASN A 558 -3.54 -16.97 0.16
N ASN A 559 -4.72 -16.35 0.22
CA ASN A 559 -4.97 -15.24 1.13
C ASN A 559 -5.39 -15.76 2.50
N THR A 560 -5.07 -15.01 3.54
CA THR A 560 -5.46 -15.33 4.92
C THR A 560 -6.23 -14.16 5.50
N PHE A 561 -7.50 -14.41 5.83
CA PHE A 561 -8.41 -13.48 6.46
C PHE A 561 -8.70 -13.94 7.89
N VAL A 562 -8.42 -13.11 8.89
CA VAL A 562 -8.62 -13.44 10.31
C VAL A 562 -9.42 -12.38 11.03
N ASN A 563 -10.00 -12.75 12.17
CA ASN A 563 -10.84 -11.88 13.00
C ASN A 563 -11.93 -11.18 12.16
N ILE A 564 -12.55 -11.91 11.24
CA ILE A 564 -13.67 -11.38 10.45
C ILE A 564 -14.85 -11.20 11.40
N HIS A 565 -15.42 -9.99 11.43
CA HIS A 565 -16.51 -9.66 12.34
C HIS A 565 -17.87 -9.57 11.62
N ASP A 566 -18.87 -10.30 12.14
CA ASP A 566 -20.28 -10.15 11.81
C ASP A 566 -21.00 -9.34 12.90
N ASP A 567 -20.78 -8.03 12.82
CA ASP A 567 -21.38 -7.05 13.71
C ASP A 567 -22.83 -6.70 13.35
N PHE A 568 -23.26 -6.98 12.12
CA PHE A 568 -24.51 -6.45 11.57
C PHE A 568 -25.69 -7.42 11.70
N GLY A 569 -25.45 -8.73 11.85
CA GLY A 569 -26.50 -9.74 11.99
C GLY A 569 -27.50 -9.81 10.82
N ASP A 570 -27.18 -9.19 9.68
CA ASP A 570 -28.04 -9.13 8.50
C ASP A 570 -27.73 -10.27 7.51
N TYR A 571 -28.55 -10.42 6.47
CA TYR A 571 -28.40 -11.42 5.42
C TYR A 571 -27.10 -11.28 4.60
N ASN A 572 -26.37 -10.16 4.75
CA ASN A 572 -25.21 -9.79 3.96
C ASN A 572 -23.85 -9.99 4.65
N SER A 573 -23.82 -10.31 5.95
CA SER A 573 -22.58 -10.66 6.65
C SER A 573 -22.10 -12.04 6.22
N THR A 574 -21.00 -12.08 5.47
CA THR A 574 -20.39 -13.30 4.92
C THR A 574 -18.90 -13.10 4.79
N ALA A 575 -18.10 -14.12 5.12
CA ALA A 575 -16.64 -14.01 4.97
C ALA A 575 -16.25 -13.79 3.50
N LEU A 576 -16.91 -14.51 2.59
CA LEU A 576 -16.77 -14.39 1.15
C LEU A 576 -18.12 -14.07 0.48
N LEU A 577 -18.16 -13.05 -0.38
CA LEU A 577 -19.32 -12.77 -1.22
C LEU A 577 -18.94 -12.81 -2.70
N LEU A 578 -19.70 -13.58 -3.49
CA LEU A 578 -19.64 -13.59 -4.95
C LEU A 578 -21.01 -13.22 -5.52
N GLU A 579 -21.07 -12.10 -6.24
CA GLU A 579 -22.31 -11.63 -6.85
C GLU A 579 -22.10 -10.97 -8.22
N ASN A 580 -23.18 -10.56 -8.85
CA ASN A 580 -23.18 -9.84 -10.14
C ASN A 580 -23.95 -8.51 -10.08
N PHE A 581 -23.99 -7.87 -8.91
CA PHE A 581 -24.86 -6.73 -8.62
C PHE A 581 -24.18 -5.41 -9.01
N ASP A 582 -24.55 -4.84 -10.15
CA ASP A 582 -23.98 -3.55 -10.58
C ASP A 582 -25.01 -2.40 -10.55
N GLY A 583 -25.78 -2.33 -9.46
CA GLY A 583 -26.79 -1.27 -9.27
C GLY A 583 -28.13 -1.48 -10.00
N PRO A 584 -28.89 -0.41 -10.32
CA PRO A 584 -30.31 -0.51 -10.68
C PRO A 584 -30.57 -1.16 -12.05
N ALA A 585 -31.77 -1.71 -12.23
CA ALA A 585 -32.27 -2.49 -13.38
C ALA A 585 -32.07 -1.96 -14.82
N TRP A 586 -31.54 -0.74 -15.00
CA TRP A 586 -31.22 -0.15 -16.31
C TRP A 586 -29.70 -0.16 -16.62
N ALA A 587 -28.85 -0.44 -15.64
CA ALA A 587 -27.49 -0.90 -15.86
C ALA A 587 -27.55 -2.31 -16.48
N THR A 588 -26.81 -2.56 -17.55
CA THR A 588 -26.91 -3.82 -18.31
C THR A 588 -26.01 -4.87 -17.66
N LEU A 589 -26.59 -6.01 -17.25
CA LEU A 589 -25.99 -7.30 -16.88
C LEU A 589 -24.53 -7.26 -16.36
N GLY A 590 -24.33 -6.95 -15.08
CA GLY A 590 -23.13 -7.41 -14.36
C GLY A 590 -23.01 -8.94 -14.45
N TYR A 591 -21.81 -9.45 -14.66
CA TYR A 591 -21.52 -10.88 -14.76
C TYR A 591 -20.34 -11.27 -13.87
N ALA A 592 -20.50 -12.38 -13.15
CA ALA A 592 -19.45 -13.04 -12.40
C ALA A 592 -19.10 -14.36 -13.10
N ARG A 593 -18.06 -14.36 -13.95
CA ARG A 593 -17.70 -15.51 -14.78
C ARG A 593 -16.28 -15.99 -14.57
N ASP A 594 -16.11 -17.30 -14.62
CA ASP A 594 -14.79 -17.95 -14.68
C ASP A 594 -13.82 -17.49 -13.56
N ASN A 595 -14.34 -16.98 -12.42
CA ASN A 595 -13.51 -16.55 -11.30
C ASN A 595 -13.07 -17.76 -10.47
N ILE A 596 -11.88 -17.73 -9.92
CA ILE A 596 -11.34 -18.79 -9.07
C ILE A 596 -11.02 -18.21 -7.69
N ILE A 597 -11.67 -18.70 -6.64
CA ILE A 597 -11.37 -18.39 -5.25
C ILE A 597 -10.92 -19.69 -4.58
N ALA A 598 -9.62 -19.87 -4.40
CA ALA A 598 -9.08 -21.14 -3.92
C ALA A 598 -7.92 -21.03 -2.94
N ASN A 599 -7.71 -22.05 -2.10
CA ASN A 599 -6.59 -22.11 -1.17
C ASN A 599 -6.55 -20.93 -0.19
N ASN A 600 -7.69 -20.33 0.15
CA ASN A 600 -7.76 -19.23 1.12
C ASN A 600 -8.15 -19.73 2.51
N ILE A 601 -7.81 -18.97 3.53
CA ILE A 601 -8.20 -19.23 4.92
C ILE A 601 -9.07 -18.06 5.41
N PHE A 602 -10.28 -18.36 5.87
CA PHE A 602 -11.22 -17.39 6.44
C PHE A 602 -11.52 -17.77 7.89
N ILE A 603 -11.20 -16.88 8.83
CA ILE A 603 -11.37 -17.10 10.27
C ILE A 603 -12.06 -15.90 10.90
N GLY A 604 -13.15 -16.10 11.64
CA GLY A 604 -13.82 -15.03 12.35
C GLY A 604 -15.19 -15.40 12.90
N ASP A 605 -15.90 -14.46 13.51
CA ASP A 605 -17.21 -14.68 14.12
C ASP A 605 -18.39 -14.52 13.13
N PHE A 606 -18.10 -14.72 11.84
CA PHE A 606 -19.07 -14.62 10.76
C PHE A 606 -20.22 -15.62 10.91
N ALA A 607 -21.45 -15.19 10.62
CA ALA A 607 -22.62 -16.08 10.56
C ALA A 607 -22.70 -16.86 9.24
N ARG A 608 -21.93 -16.46 8.22
CA ARG A 608 -21.85 -17.16 6.94
C ARG A 608 -20.43 -17.27 6.40
N GLY A 609 -20.06 -18.46 5.94
CA GLY A 609 -18.77 -18.71 5.29
C GLY A 609 -18.73 -18.02 3.93
N TYR A 610 -19.59 -18.44 3.01
CA TYR A 610 -19.76 -17.73 1.74
C TYR A 610 -21.20 -17.69 1.23
N SER A 611 -21.47 -16.69 0.39
CA SER A 611 -22.75 -16.53 -0.30
C SER A 611 -22.52 -16.30 -1.78
N VAL A 612 -23.36 -16.91 -2.61
CA VAL A 612 -23.39 -16.71 -4.06
C VAL A 612 -24.80 -16.35 -4.49
N PHE A 613 -24.95 -15.19 -5.10
CA PHE A 613 -26.26 -14.75 -5.58
C PHE A 613 -26.18 -13.88 -6.83
N ALA A 614 -27.33 -13.75 -7.50
CA ALA A 614 -27.49 -12.80 -8.59
C ALA A 614 -28.55 -11.74 -8.27
N ALA A 615 -28.24 -10.51 -8.68
CA ALA A 615 -29.04 -9.30 -8.52
C ALA A 615 -30.33 -9.28 -9.37
N TYR A 616 -31.41 -8.75 -8.81
CA TYR A 616 -32.67 -8.51 -9.54
C TYR A 616 -32.55 -7.26 -10.44
N PRO A 617 -32.98 -7.28 -11.72
CA PRO A 617 -33.94 -8.19 -12.34
C PRO A 617 -33.40 -8.83 -13.64
N ASN A 618 -32.26 -9.53 -13.59
CA ASN A 618 -31.80 -10.26 -14.76
C ASN A 618 -32.28 -11.71 -14.67
N GLU A 619 -33.35 -12.05 -15.41
CA GLU A 619 -33.88 -13.43 -15.54
C GLU A 619 -32.87 -14.42 -16.17
N ASP A 620 -31.65 -13.98 -16.46
CA ASP A 620 -30.58 -14.81 -17.02
C ASP A 620 -29.70 -15.39 -15.90
N LEU A 621 -30.03 -16.62 -15.50
CA LEU A 621 -29.30 -17.39 -14.49
C LEU A 621 -27.84 -17.72 -14.91
N SER A 622 -27.44 -17.40 -16.14
CA SER A 622 -26.08 -17.62 -16.67
C SER A 622 -25.11 -16.45 -16.40
N ASN A 623 -25.51 -15.44 -15.65
CA ASN A 623 -24.62 -14.32 -15.31
C ASN A 623 -23.58 -14.66 -14.24
N VAL A 624 -23.85 -15.67 -13.40
CA VAL A 624 -22.90 -16.22 -12.44
C VAL A 624 -22.55 -17.65 -12.88
N THR A 625 -21.47 -17.84 -13.62
CA THR A 625 -21.14 -19.11 -14.29
C THR A 625 -19.64 -19.37 -14.37
N GLY A 626 -19.21 -20.62 -14.40
CA GLY A 626 -17.82 -21.01 -14.56
C GLY A 626 -16.93 -20.70 -13.35
N ASN A 627 -17.50 -20.17 -12.27
CA ASN A 627 -16.74 -19.84 -11.07
C ASN A 627 -16.35 -21.10 -10.30
N ILE A 628 -15.18 -21.06 -9.66
CA ILE A 628 -14.64 -22.11 -8.82
C ILE A 628 -14.43 -21.53 -7.42
N ILE A 629 -15.08 -22.09 -6.40
CA ILE A 629 -14.77 -21.84 -4.98
C ILE A 629 -14.34 -23.18 -4.39
N ALA A 630 -13.04 -23.39 -4.22
CA ALA A 630 -12.52 -24.68 -3.81
C ALA A 630 -11.29 -24.59 -2.93
N ASN A 631 -11.02 -25.62 -2.12
CA ASN A 631 -9.83 -25.69 -1.26
C ASN A 631 -9.72 -24.55 -0.24
N ASN A 632 -10.83 -23.92 0.15
CA ASN A 632 -10.82 -22.88 1.15
C ASN A 632 -11.14 -23.45 2.55
N ILE A 633 -10.53 -22.89 3.59
CA ILE A 633 -10.90 -23.17 4.98
C ILE A 633 -11.82 -22.06 5.48
N PHE A 634 -13.02 -22.41 5.93
CA PHE A 634 -13.95 -21.51 6.61
C PHE A 634 -14.07 -21.92 8.08
N TYR A 635 -13.39 -21.18 8.96
CA TYR A 635 -13.41 -21.38 10.41
C TYR A 635 -14.26 -20.28 11.05
N SER A 636 -15.48 -20.62 11.48
CA SER A 636 -16.31 -19.68 12.26
C SER A 636 -16.07 -19.84 13.76
N THR A 637 -15.75 -18.74 14.44
CA THR A 637 -15.66 -18.66 15.91
C THR A 637 -16.99 -18.26 16.55
N LYS A 638 -18.03 -17.98 15.76
CA LYS A 638 -19.33 -17.51 16.25
C LYS A 638 -19.96 -18.53 17.19
N ALA A 639 -20.51 -18.06 18.31
CA ALA A 639 -21.01 -18.91 19.38
C ALA A 639 -22.54 -18.93 19.44
N GLY A 640 -23.11 -20.14 19.54
CA GLY A 640 -24.56 -20.38 19.64
C GLY A 640 -25.32 -20.06 18.35
N GLN A 641 -26.47 -20.70 18.15
CA GLN A 641 -27.20 -20.80 16.87
C GLN A 641 -26.47 -21.66 15.83
N ASP A 642 -27.23 -22.05 14.82
CA ASP A 642 -26.71 -22.72 13.63
C ASP A 642 -26.02 -21.70 12.72
N ILE A 643 -24.85 -22.06 12.19
CA ILE A 643 -24.07 -21.22 11.27
C ILE A 643 -24.29 -21.69 9.84
N GLU A 644 -24.70 -20.78 8.96
CA GLU A 644 -24.96 -21.07 7.55
C GLU A 644 -23.65 -20.95 6.76
N MET A 645 -22.88 -22.03 6.65
CA MET A 645 -21.54 -21.99 6.04
C MET A 645 -21.56 -21.67 4.54
N GLU A 646 -22.66 -22.01 3.86
CA GLU A 646 -22.85 -21.77 2.44
C GLU A 646 -24.28 -21.33 2.15
N ASN A 647 -24.43 -20.31 1.32
CA ASN A 647 -25.72 -19.83 0.82
C ASN A 647 -25.73 -19.69 -0.69
N LEU A 648 -26.28 -20.71 -1.35
CA LEU A 648 -26.51 -20.78 -2.79
C LEU A 648 -27.93 -20.32 -3.13
N GLN A 649 -28.07 -19.06 -3.53
CA GLN A 649 -29.38 -18.43 -3.73
C GLN A 649 -30.08 -18.87 -5.03
N SER A 650 -31.42 -18.89 -5.00
CA SER A 650 -32.23 -19.31 -6.16
C SER A 650 -32.13 -18.42 -7.41
N SER A 651 -31.42 -17.29 -7.32
CA SER A 651 -31.17 -16.40 -8.45
C SER A 651 -30.02 -16.84 -9.35
N VAL A 652 -29.31 -17.93 -9.00
CA VAL A 652 -28.17 -18.47 -9.77
C VAL A 652 -28.42 -19.92 -10.20
N ASP A 653 -27.99 -20.28 -11.40
CA ASP A 653 -27.87 -21.69 -11.81
C ASP A 653 -26.52 -22.25 -11.33
N HIS A 654 -26.54 -22.83 -10.12
CA HIS A 654 -25.33 -23.35 -9.49
C HIS A 654 -24.70 -24.53 -10.24
N SER A 655 -25.42 -25.21 -11.14
CA SER A 655 -24.83 -26.30 -11.95
C SER A 655 -23.78 -25.82 -12.95
N LEU A 656 -23.73 -24.50 -13.19
CA LEU A 656 -22.75 -23.86 -14.06
C LEU A 656 -21.46 -23.48 -13.32
N ASN A 657 -21.38 -23.69 -12.00
CA ASN A 657 -20.25 -23.33 -11.16
C ASN A 657 -19.74 -24.57 -10.42
N THR A 658 -18.53 -24.49 -9.87
CA THR A 658 -17.91 -25.56 -9.09
C THR A 658 -17.63 -25.09 -7.66
N TYR A 659 -18.28 -25.72 -6.70
CA TYR A 659 -17.98 -25.54 -5.27
C TYR A 659 -17.54 -26.91 -4.73
N SER A 660 -16.31 -27.07 -4.25
CA SER A 660 -15.82 -28.37 -3.78
C SER A 660 -14.53 -28.29 -2.98
N ASN A 661 -14.28 -29.32 -2.17
CA ASN A 661 -13.03 -29.47 -1.41
C ASN A 661 -12.78 -28.29 -0.46
N ASN A 662 -13.83 -27.63 0.00
CA ASN A 662 -13.73 -26.65 1.08
C ASN A 662 -13.77 -27.39 2.43
N LEU A 663 -13.18 -26.81 3.47
CA LEU A 663 -13.26 -27.32 4.84
C LEU A 663 -14.02 -26.31 5.71
N PHE A 664 -15.09 -26.77 6.34
CA PHE A 664 -15.95 -25.97 7.20
C PHE A 664 -15.79 -26.39 8.66
N TYR A 665 -15.56 -25.43 9.55
CA TYR A 665 -15.43 -25.69 10.97
C TYR A 665 -16.04 -24.58 11.81
N ALA A 666 -16.89 -24.94 12.77
CA ALA A 666 -17.54 -24.00 13.70
C ALA A 666 -17.67 -24.63 15.10
N PRO A 667 -16.57 -24.70 15.87
CA PRO A 667 -16.54 -25.44 17.13
C PRO A 667 -17.45 -24.85 18.22
N ASN A 668 -17.85 -23.59 18.09
CA ASN A 668 -18.67 -22.88 19.08
C ASN A 668 -20.16 -22.79 18.69
N ALA A 669 -20.53 -23.27 17.50
CA ALA A 669 -21.90 -23.24 17.00
C ALA A 669 -22.74 -24.42 17.55
N ASP A 670 -24.07 -24.30 17.51
CA ASP A 670 -24.97 -25.42 17.81
C ASP A 670 -24.97 -26.46 16.67
N GLY A 671 -24.71 -26.00 15.45
CA GLY A 671 -24.65 -26.80 14.23
C GLY A 671 -24.15 -26.00 13.04
N ILE A 672 -23.80 -26.69 11.96
CA ILE A 672 -23.50 -26.09 10.66
C ILE A 672 -24.65 -26.42 9.71
N THR A 673 -25.10 -25.42 8.97
CA THR A 673 -26.15 -25.54 7.98
C THR A 673 -25.66 -25.05 6.62
N PHE A 674 -26.32 -25.53 5.57
CA PHE A 674 -26.09 -25.17 4.19
C PHE A 674 -27.42 -24.79 3.56
N LYS A 675 -27.42 -23.78 2.70
CA LYS A 675 -28.64 -23.34 2.03
C LYS A 675 -28.49 -23.43 0.52
N TYR A 676 -29.41 -24.15 -0.10
CA TYR A 676 -29.46 -24.32 -1.56
C TYR A 676 -30.87 -24.03 -2.07
N LEU A 677 -31.00 -23.06 -2.98
CA LEU A 677 -32.26 -22.65 -3.59
C LEU A 677 -33.37 -22.35 -2.56
N ASN A 678 -33.01 -21.65 -1.47
CA ASN A 678 -33.85 -21.33 -0.31
C ASN A 678 -34.29 -22.52 0.56
N VAL A 679 -33.69 -23.68 0.40
CA VAL A 679 -33.86 -24.84 1.28
C VAL A 679 -32.64 -24.96 2.19
N VAL A 680 -32.86 -25.08 3.49
CA VAL A 680 -31.81 -25.26 4.50
C VAL A 680 -31.60 -26.76 4.74
N TYR A 681 -30.33 -27.15 4.86
CA TYR A 681 -29.85 -28.50 5.11
C TYR A 681 -28.94 -28.47 6.34
N ASP A 682 -29.24 -29.27 7.36
CA ASP A 682 -28.46 -29.35 8.60
C ASP A 682 -27.33 -30.39 8.52
N ASP A 683 -27.17 -31.03 7.36
CA ASP A 683 -26.23 -32.11 7.11
C ASP A 683 -25.59 -31.98 5.73
N LEU A 684 -24.26 -32.02 5.69
CA LEU A 684 -23.49 -31.86 4.46
C LEU A 684 -23.72 -33.01 3.47
N ILE A 685 -24.02 -34.23 3.92
CA ILE A 685 -24.31 -35.35 3.01
C ILE A 685 -25.65 -35.12 2.30
N GLU A 686 -26.67 -34.66 3.02
CA GLU A 686 -27.96 -34.28 2.43
C GLU A 686 -27.82 -33.11 1.46
N PHE A 687 -27.03 -32.10 1.83
CA PHE A 687 -26.70 -30.99 0.94
C PHE A 687 -26.03 -31.48 -0.35
N LYS A 688 -24.94 -32.25 -0.27
CA LYS A 688 -24.21 -32.81 -1.43
C LYS A 688 -25.14 -33.58 -2.37
N GLN A 689 -26.09 -34.34 -1.82
CA GLN A 689 -27.07 -35.10 -2.62
C GLN A 689 -28.07 -34.21 -3.34
N ALA A 690 -28.43 -33.07 -2.75
CA ALA A 690 -29.41 -32.15 -3.30
C ALA A 690 -28.81 -31.14 -4.29
N SER A 691 -27.61 -30.65 -4.00
CA SER A 691 -26.92 -29.62 -4.80
C SER A 691 -26.02 -30.20 -5.88
N GLU A 692 -25.52 -31.43 -5.70
CA GLU A 692 -24.41 -32.01 -6.47
C GLU A 692 -23.09 -31.21 -6.35
N GLN A 693 -23.01 -30.35 -5.33
CA GLN A 693 -21.86 -29.50 -5.01
C GLN A 693 -21.18 -29.98 -3.73
N GLU A 694 -20.03 -29.39 -3.40
CA GLU A 694 -19.23 -29.66 -2.19
C GLU A 694 -18.79 -31.13 -2.05
N ILE A 695 -18.64 -31.84 -3.18
CA ILE A 695 -18.42 -33.30 -3.20
C ILE A 695 -17.18 -33.70 -2.41
N GLY A 696 -16.06 -33.00 -2.58
CA GLY A 696 -14.82 -33.25 -1.84
C GLY A 696 -14.72 -32.56 -0.48
N SER A 697 -15.73 -31.78 -0.08
CA SER A 697 -15.64 -30.90 1.09
C SER A 697 -15.83 -31.63 2.42
N LEU A 698 -15.30 -31.04 3.48
CA LEU A 698 -15.21 -31.62 4.82
C LEU A 698 -15.88 -30.71 5.86
N ILE A 699 -16.47 -31.33 6.89
CA ILE A 699 -16.75 -30.66 8.17
C ILE A 699 -15.83 -31.31 9.20
N ASP A 700 -14.73 -30.66 9.53
CA ASP A 700 -13.75 -31.17 10.48
C ASP A 700 -12.86 -30.04 11.01
N ASP A 701 -12.13 -30.29 12.09
CA ASP A 701 -11.12 -29.35 12.57
C ASP A 701 -9.97 -29.31 11.54
N PRO A 702 -9.54 -28.13 11.05
CA PRO A 702 -8.37 -28.04 10.19
C PRO A 702 -7.07 -28.43 10.90
N GLU A 703 -7.06 -28.58 12.23
CA GLU A 703 -5.90 -28.99 13.02
C GLU A 703 -4.70 -28.06 12.77
N PHE A 704 -4.94 -26.76 12.92
CA PHE A 704 -3.87 -25.76 12.82
C PHE A 704 -2.82 -25.96 13.92
N VAL A 705 -1.54 -25.70 13.61
CA VAL A 705 -0.43 -25.84 14.55
C VAL A 705 -0.68 -25.03 15.82
N ASN A 706 -1.11 -23.77 15.70
CA ASN A 706 -1.52 -22.99 16.86
C ASN A 706 -2.47 -21.83 16.51
N PHE A 707 -3.75 -22.04 16.78
CA PHE A 707 -4.78 -21.03 16.56
C PHE A 707 -4.58 -19.75 17.37
N GLY A 708 -4.22 -19.84 18.66
CA GLY A 708 -4.14 -18.68 19.56
C GLY A 708 -3.04 -17.68 19.19
N THR A 709 -2.06 -18.14 18.42
CA THR A 709 -0.92 -17.37 17.96
C THR A 709 -0.95 -17.09 16.47
N GLU A 710 -2.04 -17.46 15.80
CA GLU A 710 -2.27 -17.26 14.35
C GLU A 710 -1.27 -18.04 13.48
N ASP A 711 -0.81 -19.21 13.95
CA ASP A 711 -0.08 -20.18 13.13
C ASP A 711 -1.06 -21.14 12.47
N PHE A 712 -1.47 -20.79 11.24
CA PHE A 712 -2.43 -21.55 10.45
C PHE A 712 -1.78 -22.58 9.52
N ASN A 713 -0.53 -22.95 9.76
CA ASN A 713 0.02 -24.16 9.15
C ASN A 713 -0.75 -25.39 9.65
N LEU A 714 -0.89 -26.39 8.79
CA LEU A 714 -1.56 -27.65 9.14
C LEU A 714 -0.65 -28.54 10.00
N GLN A 715 -1.22 -29.21 11.01
CA GLN A 715 -0.53 -30.31 11.69
C GLN A 715 -0.53 -31.57 10.81
N SER A 716 0.43 -32.48 11.04
CA SER A 716 0.59 -33.71 10.26
C SER A 716 -0.60 -34.66 10.25
N ASN A 717 -1.55 -34.50 11.19
CA ASN A 717 -2.78 -35.28 11.29
C ASN A 717 -4.01 -34.53 10.77
N SER A 718 -3.81 -33.37 10.14
CA SER A 718 -4.91 -32.56 9.64
C SER A 718 -5.68 -33.29 8.54
N PRO A 719 -7.02 -33.25 8.57
CA PRO A 719 -7.85 -33.81 7.50
C PRO A 719 -7.80 -32.96 6.22
N ALA A 720 -7.22 -31.76 6.27
CA ALA A 720 -7.04 -30.89 5.10
C ALA A 720 -5.88 -31.34 4.19
N ILE A 721 -4.97 -32.19 4.69
CA ILE A 721 -3.83 -32.69 3.93
C ILE A 721 -4.30 -33.67 2.86
N ASP A 722 -3.78 -33.54 1.64
CA ASP A 722 -4.11 -34.38 0.48
C ASP A 722 -5.61 -34.42 0.16
N ALA A 723 -6.35 -33.37 0.52
CA ALA A 723 -7.81 -33.33 0.42
C ALA A 723 -8.32 -32.30 -0.59
N GLY A 724 -7.43 -31.54 -1.23
CA GLY A 724 -7.73 -30.48 -2.17
C GLY A 724 -8.01 -30.96 -3.59
N LEU A 725 -8.63 -30.07 -4.36
CA LEU A 725 -8.84 -30.16 -5.80
C LEU A 725 -7.63 -29.58 -6.55
N VAL A 726 -7.13 -30.30 -7.54
CA VAL A 726 -6.11 -29.76 -8.47
C VAL A 726 -6.80 -28.76 -9.41
N ILE A 727 -6.35 -27.51 -9.36
CA ILE A 727 -6.83 -26.39 -10.17
C ILE A 727 -5.68 -25.94 -11.06
N SER A 728 -5.88 -26.05 -12.36
CA SER A 728 -4.80 -25.82 -13.33
C SER A 728 -4.26 -24.39 -13.28
N GLY A 729 -2.92 -24.27 -13.27
CA GLY A 729 -2.22 -23.00 -13.14
C GLY A 729 -2.29 -22.34 -11.76
N LEU A 730 -2.77 -23.03 -10.71
CA LEU A 730 -2.75 -22.52 -9.33
C LEU A 730 -1.99 -23.44 -8.36
N ASN A 731 -2.33 -24.72 -8.30
CA ASN A 731 -1.79 -25.65 -7.29
C ASN A 731 -1.41 -27.02 -7.88
N GLU A 732 -0.83 -27.04 -9.07
CA GLU A 732 -0.40 -28.29 -9.75
C GLU A 732 0.90 -28.87 -9.18
N ASN A 733 1.67 -28.07 -8.41
CA ASN A 733 2.95 -28.47 -7.81
C ASN A 733 2.78 -28.80 -6.32
N TYR A 734 1.85 -29.69 -6.00
CA TYR A 734 1.60 -30.16 -4.63
C TYR A 734 2.52 -31.32 -4.25
N GLN A 735 2.65 -31.59 -2.95
CA GLN A 735 3.29 -32.80 -2.43
C GLN A 735 2.21 -33.81 -2.02
N GLY A 736 2.52 -35.10 -2.11
CA GLY A 736 1.57 -36.17 -1.75
C GLY A 736 0.60 -36.55 -2.87
N TYR A 737 -0.61 -36.97 -2.49
CA TYR A 737 -1.63 -37.49 -3.40
C TYR A 737 -2.51 -36.41 -4.03
N ALA A 738 -2.72 -35.29 -3.34
CA ALA A 738 -3.48 -34.14 -3.83
C ALA A 738 -3.00 -32.85 -3.14
N PRO A 739 -3.35 -31.65 -3.64
CA PRO A 739 -3.09 -30.40 -2.92
C PRO A 739 -3.77 -30.41 -1.55
N ASP A 740 -3.31 -29.56 -0.66
CA ASP A 740 -3.95 -29.36 0.64
C ASP A 740 -5.10 -28.35 0.54
N ILE A 741 -6.07 -28.49 1.44
CA ILE A 741 -7.11 -27.48 1.64
C ILE A 741 -6.53 -26.35 2.49
N GLY A 742 -6.69 -25.10 2.04
CA GLY A 742 -6.14 -23.92 2.69
C GLY A 742 -4.91 -23.38 1.98
N ARG A 743 -4.18 -22.49 2.64
CA ARG A 743 -3.10 -21.69 2.03
C ARG A 743 -1.79 -22.45 1.85
N PHE A 744 -1.47 -23.35 2.77
CA PHE A 744 -0.15 -23.96 2.89
C PHE A 744 -0.23 -25.42 2.51
N GLU A 745 0.68 -25.85 1.64
CA GLU A 745 0.96 -27.27 1.43
C GLU A 745 1.78 -27.78 2.63
N PHE A 746 1.29 -28.82 3.26
CA PHE A 746 2.00 -29.58 4.27
C PHE A 746 3.11 -30.35 3.59
N ALA A 747 4.34 -29.85 3.75
CA ALA A 747 5.52 -30.58 3.34
C ALA A 747 5.75 -31.77 4.31
N SER A 748 5.20 -32.95 3.98
CA SER A 748 5.72 -34.18 4.57
C SER A 748 7.12 -34.41 4.02
N ALA A 749 8.06 -34.81 4.87
CA ALA A 749 9.39 -35.21 4.41
C ALA A 749 9.25 -36.29 3.32
N PRO A 750 9.95 -36.16 2.17
CA PRO A 750 9.93 -37.17 1.12
C PRO A 750 10.31 -38.53 1.70
N ILE A 751 9.57 -39.58 1.31
CA ILE A 751 9.76 -40.92 1.86
C ILE A 751 10.57 -41.75 0.86
N CYS A 752 11.87 -41.75 1.08
CA CYS A 752 12.76 -42.53 0.23
C CYS A 752 12.42 -44.03 0.22
N GLY A 753 12.32 -44.58 -0.99
CA GLY A 753 12.07 -45.98 -1.26
C GLY A 753 10.59 -46.35 -1.34
N ASN A 754 9.72 -45.39 -1.64
CA ASN A 754 8.27 -45.59 -1.77
C ASN A 754 7.82 -45.87 -3.23
N GLY A 755 8.72 -45.69 -4.20
CA GLY A 755 8.55 -45.94 -5.62
C GLY A 755 8.08 -44.74 -6.43
N VAL A 756 8.04 -43.55 -5.84
CA VAL A 756 7.64 -42.28 -6.45
C VAL A 756 8.72 -41.25 -6.11
N ALA A 757 9.44 -40.76 -7.12
CA ALA A 757 10.39 -39.68 -6.90
C ALA A 757 9.64 -38.38 -6.56
N GLU A 758 9.69 -37.99 -5.29
CA GLU A 758 9.05 -36.79 -4.72
C GLU A 758 9.96 -35.56 -4.86
N SER A 759 9.42 -34.35 -4.64
CA SER A 759 10.24 -33.13 -4.74
C SER A 759 11.27 -33.08 -3.61
N GLY A 760 12.56 -33.18 -3.96
CA GLY A 760 13.67 -33.29 -3.00
C GLY A 760 14.40 -34.62 -3.06
N GLU A 761 13.84 -35.60 -3.79
CA GLU A 761 14.50 -36.84 -4.18
C GLU A 761 15.06 -36.70 -5.60
N GLU A 762 16.30 -37.12 -5.83
CA GLU A 762 16.89 -37.21 -7.18
C GLU A 762 16.43 -38.49 -7.89
N CYS A 763 16.08 -39.51 -7.11
CA CYS A 763 15.60 -40.81 -7.56
C CYS A 763 14.71 -41.45 -6.47
N ASP A 764 13.87 -42.41 -6.84
CA ASP A 764 13.26 -43.37 -5.90
C ASP A 764 13.03 -44.68 -6.66
N ASP A 765 13.72 -45.74 -6.26
CA ASP A 765 13.66 -47.05 -6.93
C ASP A 765 12.72 -48.07 -6.24
N GLY A 766 11.91 -47.60 -5.29
CA GLY A 766 10.94 -48.40 -4.56
C GLY A 766 11.51 -49.20 -3.40
N ASN A 767 12.75 -48.91 -2.98
CA ASN A 767 13.35 -49.47 -1.77
C ASN A 767 14.46 -48.56 -1.19
N ASN A 768 15.13 -49.00 -0.10
CA ASN A 768 16.18 -48.24 0.61
C ASN A 768 17.52 -49.00 0.65
N ASP A 769 17.73 -49.94 -0.28
CA ASP A 769 19.02 -50.56 -0.49
C ASP A 769 19.94 -49.54 -1.20
N ASN A 770 21.26 -49.70 -1.07
CA ASN A 770 22.22 -48.87 -1.80
C ASN A 770 22.91 -49.76 -2.85
N GLY A 771 23.29 -49.19 -3.99
CA GLY A 771 23.99 -49.83 -5.10
C GLY A 771 23.08 -50.40 -6.19
N ASP A 772 21.79 -50.07 -6.19
CA ASP A 772 20.77 -50.48 -7.16
C ASP A 772 20.25 -49.34 -8.05
N GLY A 773 20.84 -48.16 -7.93
CA GLY A 773 20.59 -47.01 -8.80
C GLY A 773 19.90 -45.85 -8.09
N CYS A 774 19.50 -46.02 -6.83
CA CYS A 774 19.07 -44.94 -5.98
C CYS A 774 19.53 -45.20 -4.54
N SER A 775 20.15 -44.21 -3.90
CA SER A 775 20.65 -44.41 -2.54
C SER A 775 19.51 -44.42 -1.51
N SER A 776 19.80 -44.92 -0.31
CA SER A 776 18.88 -44.91 0.84
C SER A 776 18.49 -43.51 1.38
N ILE A 777 19.01 -42.45 0.76
CA ILE A 777 18.66 -41.04 0.98
C ILE A 777 18.16 -40.38 -0.31
N CYS A 778 17.82 -41.18 -1.32
CA CYS A 778 17.20 -40.78 -2.57
C CYS A 778 18.04 -39.82 -3.42
N GLN A 779 19.33 -40.10 -3.48
CA GLN A 779 20.29 -39.47 -4.39
C GLN A 779 20.70 -40.45 -5.49
N ASP A 780 20.90 -39.91 -6.70
CA ASP A 780 21.34 -40.69 -7.87
C ASP A 780 22.73 -41.28 -7.58
N GLU A 781 22.86 -42.60 -7.67
CA GLU A 781 24.14 -43.26 -7.42
C GLU A 781 25.01 -43.20 -8.68
N VAL A 782 25.97 -42.26 -8.75
CA VAL A 782 26.94 -42.14 -9.86
C VAL A 782 28.26 -42.85 -9.55
N ASP A 783 28.73 -43.65 -10.52
CA ASP A 783 29.99 -44.40 -10.47
C ASP A 783 31.22 -43.45 -10.56
N GLU A 784 31.58 -42.83 -9.42
CA GLU A 784 32.83 -42.08 -9.10
C GLU A 784 32.96 -40.61 -9.60
N PRO A 785 33.13 -39.61 -8.70
CA PRO A 785 33.28 -38.19 -9.03
C PRO A 785 34.67 -37.80 -9.61
N VAL A 786 34.72 -36.75 -10.44
CA VAL A 786 35.88 -36.25 -11.19
C VAL A 786 36.06 -34.74 -11.03
N CYS A 787 36.93 -34.37 -10.11
CA CYS A 787 37.21 -32.98 -9.77
C CYS A 787 37.81 -32.13 -10.92
N GLY A 788 37.25 -30.94 -11.13
CA GLY A 788 37.71 -29.91 -12.07
C GLY A 788 37.04 -29.96 -13.43
N ASN A 789 35.86 -30.58 -13.53
CA ASN A 789 35.11 -30.78 -14.77
C ASN A 789 33.92 -29.81 -14.96
N SER A 790 33.77 -28.86 -14.02
CA SER A 790 32.69 -27.87 -13.93
C SER A 790 31.30 -28.44 -13.59
N ILE A 791 31.23 -29.65 -13.06
CA ILE A 791 30.00 -30.32 -12.63
C ILE A 791 30.24 -30.84 -11.22
N ILE A 792 29.44 -30.39 -10.25
CA ILE A 792 29.53 -30.90 -8.88
C ILE A 792 28.88 -32.28 -8.85
N GLU A 793 29.69 -33.31 -8.63
CA GLU A 793 29.28 -34.72 -8.57
C GLU A 793 29.24 -35.24 -7.12
N ASP A 794 28.51 -36.31 -6.84
CA ASP A 794 28.35 -36.80 -5.45
C ASP A 794 29.70 -37.25 -4.86
N GLY A 795 30.11 -36.61 -3.75
CA GLY A 795 31.46 -36.70 -3.17
C GLY A 795 32.34 -35.44 -3.36
N GLU A 796 31.90 -34.49 -4.20
CA GLU A 796 32.48 -33.16 -4.37
C GLU A 796 31.68 -32.11 -3.57
N GLN A 797 32.37 -31.21 -2.88
CA GLN A 797 31.77 -30.07 -2.19
C GLN A 797 31.72 -28.82 -3.10
N CYS A 798 32.58 -28.79 -4.11
CA CYS A 798 32.73 -27.74 -5.10
C CYS A 798 33.36 -28.33 -6.38
N ASP A 799 33.19 -27.66 -7.52
CA ASP A 799 33.98 -27.89 -8.74
C ASP A 799 34.03 -26.56 -9.51
N ASP A 800 35.21 -25.92 -9.55
CA ASP A 800 35.41 -24.62 -10.20
C ASP A 800 36.00 -24.73 -11.61
N GLY A 801 35.90 -25.92 -12.21
CA GLY A 801 36.32 -26.18 -13.59
C GLY A 801 37.83 -26.31 -13.76
N ASN A 802 38.57 -26.47 -12.67
CA ASN A 802 40.00 -26.78 -12.69
C ASN A 802 40.43 -27.57 -11.42
N ASP A 803 41.70 -27.99 -11.35
CA ASP A 803 42.28 -28.73 -10.21
C ASP A 803 43.37 -27.92 -9.48
N ASP A 804 43.43 -26.61 -9.70
CA ASP A 804 44.23 -25.69 -8.91
C ASP A 804 43.58 -25.56 -7.51
N GLY A 805 44.35 -25.04 -6.54
CA GLY A 805 43.84 -24.78 -5.20
C GLY A 805 44.17 -23.35 -4.80
N GLY A 806 43.30 -22.76 -3.98
CA GLY A 806 43.32 -21.38 -3.52
C GLY A 806 42.34 -20.45 -4.26
N ASP A 807 41.49 -20.98 -5.14
CA ASP A 807 40.56 -20.24 -6.02
C ASP A 807 39.08 -20.52 -5.74
N GLY A 808 38.78 -21.26 -4.67
CA GLY A 808 37.43 -21.49 -4.17
C GLY A 808 37.04 -22.96 -4.16
N CYS A 809 37.79 -23.81 -4.87
CA CYS A 809 37.69 -25.25 -4.75
C CYS A 809 39.07 -25.89 -4.62
N SER A 810 39.21 -26.90 -3.77
CA SER A 810 40.50 -27.58 -3.64
C SER A 810 40.72 -28.54 -4.79
N SER A 811 41.97 -28.91 -5.03
CA SER A 811 42.35 -30.01 -5.94
C SER A 811 41.77 -31.40 -5.57
N THR A 812 40.98 -31.48 -4.50
CA THR A 812 40.25 -32.68 -4.06
C THR A 812 38.73 -32.45 -4.00
N CYS A 813 38.27 -31.38 -4.64
CA CYS A 813 36.87 -30.95 -4.67
C CYS A 813 36.24 -30.91 -3.29
N GLN A 814 37.02 -30.43 -2.33
CA GLN A 814 36.56 -30.01 -1.02
C GLN A 814 36.53 -28.50 -1.00
N ASP A 815 35.53 -27.93 -0.34
CA ASP A 815 35.44 -26.50 -0.14
C ASP A 815 36.73 -26.05 0.55
N GLU A 816 37.44 -25.15 -0.12
CA GLU A 816 38.56 -24.51 0.54
C GLU A 816 37.99 -23.51 1.53
N ASP A 817 38.22 -23.79 2.81
CA ASP A 817 38.10 -22.78 3.86
C ASP A 817 39.20 -21.74 3.64
N ILE A 818 39.01 -20.87 2.65
CA ILE A 818 39.78 -19.65 2.46
C ILE A 818 39.30 -18.70 3.56
N GLY A 819 39.73 -19.00 4.79
CA GLY A 819 39.33 -18.38 6.06
C GLY A 819 38.80 -16.96 5.95
N GLY A 820 37.50 -16.88 5.69
CA GLY A 820 36.85 -15.67 5.22
C GLY A 820 35.34 -15.77 5.16
N ASP A 821 34.70 -16.65 5.93
CA ASP A 821 33.34 -16.41 6.41
C ASP A 821 33.39 -15.25 7.42
N GLU A 822 33.85 -14.08 7.00
CA GLU A 822 33.58 -12.86 7.74
C GLU A 822 32.07 -12.61 7.56
N PRO A 823 31.27 -12.67 8.64
CA PRO A 823 29.88 -12.28 8.51
C PRO A 823 29.79 -10.84 7.98
N ILE A 824 28.63 -10.45 7.46
CA ILE A 824 28.25 -9.03 7.42
C ILE A 824 28.16 -8.62 8.91
N THR A 825 29.30 -8.20 9.49
CA THR A 825 29.55 -8.25 10.94
C THR A 825 29.05 -7.05 11.72
N THR A 826 28.64 -5.98 11.04
CA THR A 826 28.27 -4.75 11.72
C THR A 826 26.99 -4.17 11.16
N LEU A 827 26.32 -3.37 12.00
CA LEU A 827 25.26 -2.45 11.58
C LEU A 827 25.68 -1.66 10.34
N VAL A 828 26.96 -1.27 10.22
CA VAL A 828 27.52 -0.55 9.06
C VAL A 828 27.48 -1.38 7.78
N ASP A 829 27.70 -2.69 7.83
CA ASP A 829 27.67 -3.56 6.64
C ASP A 829 26.22 -3.88 6.19
N ILE A 830 25.27 -3.91 7.13
CA ILE A 830 23.82 -4.04 6.85
C ILE A 830 23.26 -2.72 6.29
N ILE A 831 23.76 -1.58 6.79
CA ILE A 831 23.31 -0.23 6.43
C ILE A 831 23.98 0.30 5.14
N ASN A 832 25.21 -0.09 4.83
CA ASN A 832 25.95 0.38 3.64
C ASN A 832 25.87 -0.60 2.46
N LEU A 833 24.69 -1.16 2.16
CA LEU A 833 24.45 -1.90 0.92
C LEU A 833 24.47 -0.97 -0.31
N GLN A 834 25.59 -0.29 -0.57
CA GLN A 834 25.89 0.40 -1.83
C GLN A 834 26.61 -0.52 -2.83
N GLY A 835 26.57 -1.82 -2.58
CA GLY A 835 27.20 -2.84 -3.42
C GLY A 835 26.42 -3.15 -4.69
N SER A 836 27.09 -3.74 -5.69
CA SER A 836 26.48 -4.10 -6.97
C SER A 836 25.95 -5.53 -6.96
N LEU A 837 24.82 -5.77 -7.62
CA LEU A 837 24.31 -7.10 -7.93
C LEU A 837 24.81 -7.53 -9.30
N ILE A 838 25.51 -8.65 -9.37
CA ILE A 838 26.06 -9.15 -10.63
C ILE A 838 25.73 -10.62 -10.88
N LYS A 839 25.68 -10.99 -12.15
CA LYS A 839 25.72 -12.39 -12.61
C LYS A 839 26.66 -12.52 -13.79
N SER A 840 27.09 -13.74 -14.09
CA SER A 840 27.87 -14.02 -15.30
C SER A 840 26.96 -14.37 -16.49
N ASP A 841 27.45 -14.19 -17.71
CA ASP A 841 26.76 -14.58 -18.93
C ASP A 841 26.59 -16.11 -19.07
N ASN A 842 27.41 -16.89 -18.34
CA ASN A 842 27.42 -18.35 -18.36
C ASN A 842 27.11 -18.99 -17.00
N ASP A 843 26.82 -18.20 -15.97
CA ASP A 843 26.49 -18.66 -14.61
C ASP A 843 25.13 -18.08 -14.19
N PRO A 844 24.11 -18.91 -13.93
CA PRO A 844 22.79 -18.43 -13.49
C PRO A 844 22.78 -17.88 -12.06
N ARG A 845 23.86 -18.09 -11.28
CA ARG A 845 23.96 -17.61 -9.89
C ARG A 845 24.05 -16.09 -9.86
N ILE A 846 23.37 -15.50 -8.86
CA ILE A 846 23.42 -14.08 -8.58
C ILE A 846 24.36 -13.86 -7.40
N TYR A 847 25.18 -12.82 -7.48
CA TYR A 847 26.11 -12.45 -6.44
C TYR A 847 25.93 -11.00 -6.00
N TYR A 848 26.14 -10.77 -4.71
CA TYR A 848 26.26 -9.44 -4.12
C TYR A 848 27.74 -9.07 -3.99
N ILE A 849 28.11 -7.87 -4.48
CA ILE A 849 29.47 -7.34 -4.41
C ILE A 849 29.54 -6.20 -3.41
N THR A 850 30.37 -6.31 -2.38
CA THR A 850 30.59 -5.22 -1.40
C THR A 850 31.40 -4.07 -2.00
N GLU A 851 31.47 -2.92 -1.33
CA GLU A 851 32.39 -1.82 -1.68
C GLU A 851 33.88 -2.21 -1.71
N GLN A 852 34.28 -3.28 -1.01
CA GLN A 852 35.65 -3.80 -1.04
C GLN A 852 35.88 -4.86 -2.14
N ASP A 853 35.03 -4.85 -3.18
CA ASP A 853 35.06 -5.77 -4.32
C ASP A 853 34.96 -7.27 -3.95
N LYS A 854 34.41 -7.59 -2.79
CA LYS A 854 34.19 -8.96 -2.32
C LYS A 854 32.86 -9.52 -2.80
N ARG A 855 32.84 -10.79 -3.23
CA ARG A 855 31.66 -11.46 -3.81
C ARG A 855 30.99 -12.46 -2.85
N TYR A 856 29.70 -12.31 -2.63
CA TYR A 856 28.85 -13.25 -1.90
C TYR A 856 27.79 -13.90 -2.80
N TYR A 857 27.65 -15.22 -2.75
CA TYR A 857 26.61 -15.95 -3.49
C TYR A 857 25.23 -15.79 -2.83
N ILE A 858 24.22 -15.42 -3.63
CA ILE A 858 22.82 -15.38 -3.20
C ILE A 858 22.15 -16.69 -3.58
N PRO A 859 21.75 -17.51 -2.60
CA PRO A 859 21.42 -18.91 -2.86
C PRO A 859 20.02 -19.18 -3.39
N ASN A 860 19.06 -18.32 -3.06
CA ASN A 860 17.66 -18.50 -3.41
C ASN A 860 16.93 -17.16 -3.45
N VAL A 861 15.75 -17.19 -4.08
CA VAL A 861 14.87 -16.02 -4.23
C VAL A 861 14.44 -15.43 -2.89
N GLN A 862 14.24 -16.25 -1.86
CA GLN A 862 13.82 -15.78 -0.54
C GLN A 862 14.91 -14.95 0.14
N THR A 863 16.16 -15.42 0.07
CA THR A 863 17.33 -14.68 0.53
C THR A 863 17.49 -13.39 -0.25
N TYR A 864 17.35 -13.44 -1.58
CA TYR A 864 17.40 -12.26 -2.44
C TYR A 864 16.35 -11.20 -2.02
N LEU A 865 15.08 -11.60 -1.93
CA LEU A 865 13.97 -10.70 -1.62
C LEU A 865 13.99 -10.18 -0.19
N SER A 866 14.73 -10.81 0.73
CA SER A 866 14.96 -10.29 2.08
C SER A 866 15.89 -9.08 2.12
N TRP A 867 16.72 -8.89 1.10
CA TRP A 867 17.69 -7.80 1.00
C TRP A 867 17.36 -6.78 -0.09
N PHE A 868 16.74 -7.23 -1.19
CA PHE A 868 16.53 -6.44 -2.39
C PHE A 868 15.05 -6.45 -2.80
N ALA A 869 14.59 -5.36 -3.42
CA ALA A 869 13.19 -5.19 -3.81
C ALA A 869 12.79 -6.08 -5.00
N ASP A 870 13.61 -6.11 -6.05
CA ASP A 870 13.32 -6.81 -7.30
C ASP A 870 14.62 -7.20 -8.04
N PHE A 871 14.51 -7.91 -9.17
CA PHE A 871 15.63 -8.40 -9.99
C PHE A 871 16.12 -7.40 -11.07
N THR A 872 15.66 -6.15 -11.06
CA THR A 872 15.89 -5.20 -12.17
C THR A 872 17.32 -4.66 -12.24
N ASN A 873 18.03 -4.62 -11.11
CA ASN A 873 19.36 -4.02 -11.00
C ASN A 873 20.52 -5.03 -11.07
N ILE A 874 20.32 -6.19 -11.72
CA ILE A 874 21.37 -7.21 -11.86
C ILE A 874 22.21 -6.92 -13.10
N GLU A 875 23.47 -6.57 -12.90
CA GLU A 875 24.43 -6.36 -13.97
C GLU A 875 25.00 -7.69 -14.47
N ILE A 876 25.30 -7.77 -15.77
CA ILE A 876 25.94 -8.94 -16.37
C ILE A 876 27.40 -8.64 -16.61
N VAL A 877 28.29 -9.46 -16.04
CA VAL A 877 29.74 -9.43 -16.29
C VAL A 877 30.18 -10.71 -16.99
N ASP A 878 31.35 -10.72 -17.62
CA ASP A 878 31.93 -11.97 -18.11
C ASP A 878 32.56 -12.78 -16.96
N GLN A 879 32.66 -14.10 -17.14
CA GLN A 879 33.18 -15.01 -16.11
C GLN A 879 34.63 -14.68 -15.66
N VAL A 880 35.46 -14.11 -16.53
CA VAL A 880 36.85 -13.78 -16.21
C VAL A 880 36.91 -12.57 -15.28
N THR A 881 36.11 -11.56 -15.56
CA THR A 881 35.90 -10.40 -14.67
C THR A 881 35.33 -10.86 -13.34
N LEU A 882 34.31 -11.73 -13.36
CA LEU A 882 33.68 -12.28 -12.16
C LEU A 882 34.72 -12.92 -11.21
N ASN A 883 35.62 -13.75 -11.73
CA ASN A 883 36.59 -14.49 -10.93
C ASN A 883 37.82 -13.67 -10.50
N ASN A 884 38.32 -12.76 -11.35
CA ASN A 884 39.57 -12.04 -11.07
C ASN A 884 39.37 -10.74 -10.29
N ASP A 885 38.28 -10.03 -10.58
CA ASP A 885 38.06 -8.69 -10.03
C ASP A 885 37.22 -8.74 -8.75
N TYR A 886 36.44 -9.82 -8.56
CA TYR A 886 35.57 -10.00 -7.40
C TYR A 886 35.83 -11.32 -6.65
N PRO A 887 36.81 -11.36 -5.74
CA PRO A 887 37.14 -12.54 -4.96
C PRO A 887 35.94 -13.07 -4.17
N TYR A 888 35.71 -14.39 -4.26
CA TYR A 888 34.65 -15.06 -3.51
C TYR A 888 34.89 -14.98 -2.00
N GLN A 889 33.84 -14.71 -1.24
CA GLN A 889 33.88 -14.60 0.23
C GLN A 889 32.80 -15.44 0.93
N GLY A 890 32.01 -16.22 0.19
CA GLY A 890 31.02 -17.12 0.79
C GLY A 890 29.59 -16.78 0.39
N ARG A 891 28.65 -17.24 1.22
CA ARG A 891 27.21 -17.20 0.95
C ARG A 891 26.51 -16.10 1.74
N LEU A 892 25.59 -15.40 1.09
CA LEU A 892 24.66 -14.46 1.72
C LEU A 892 23.54 -15.24 2.41
N THR A 893 23.23 -14.89 3.65
CA THR A 893 22.08 -15.42 4.40
C THR A 893 20.88 -14.49 4.28
N VAL A 894 19.69 -14.92 4.69
CA VAL A 894 18.53 -14.02 4.83
C VAL A 894 18.89 -12.84 5.74
N LYS A 895 18.35 -11.66 5.42
CA LYS A 895 18.65 -10.42 6.12
C LYS A 895 18.37 -10.52 7.62
N PRO A 896 19.32 -10.12 8.50
CA PRO A 896 19.09 -10.08 9.94
C PRO A 896 17.83 -9.30 10.33
N GLY A 897 17.13 -9.79 11.36
CA GLY A 897 15.83 -9.28 11.82
C GLY A 897 14.63 -10.06 11.29
N ASN A 898 14.77 -10.74 10.15
CA ASN A 898 13.70 -11.56 9.57
C ASN A 898 13.46 -12.85 10.37
N LEU A 899 12.21 -13.31 10.27
CA LEU A 899 11.78 -14.61 10.76
C LEU A 899 12.01 -15.66 9.68
N VAL A 900 12.65 -16.78 10.01
CA VAL A 900 12.85 -17.90 9.09
C VAL A 900 12.38 -19.22 9.70
N LYS A 901 11.93 -20.12 8.83
CA LYS A 901 11.68 -21.52 9.15
C LYS A 901 12.34 -22.37 8.06
N PHE A 902 13.06 -23.40 8.47
CA PHE A 902 13.69 -24.32 7.54
C PHE A 902 12.74 -25.48 7.27
N GLN A 903 12.77 -26.02 6.05
CA GLN A 903 12.07 -27.25 5.70
C GLN A 903 12.46 -28.34 6.70
N ASP A 904 11.48 -29.15 7.12
CA ASP A 904 11.62 -30.22 8.12
C ASP A 904 11.91 -29.79 9.57
N ASP A 905 12.14 -28.50 9.84
CA ASP A 905 12.24 -27.96 11.20
C ASP A 905 10.91 -27.35 11.66
N GLN A 906 10.48 -27.74 12.87
CA GLN A 906 9.27 -27.19 13.49
C GLN A 906 9.50 -25.83 14.15
N LYS A 907 10.75 -25.41 14.32
CA LYS A 907 11.13 -24.15 14.97
C LYS A 907 11.10 -22.97 14.00
N VAL A 908 10.69 -21.83 14.54
CA VAL A 908 10.84 -20.52 13.89
C VAL A 908 12.00 -19.78 14.54
N TYR A 909 12.84 -19.17 13.72
CA TYR A 909 14.06 -18.50 14.14
C TYR A 909 14.03 -17.02 13.78
N VAL A 910 14.55 -16.18 14.66
CA VAL A 910 14.99 -14.82 14.29
C VAL A 910 16.46 -14.89 13.92
N ILE A 911 16.83 -14.30 12.78
CA ILE A 911 18.23 -14.17 12.38
C ILE A 911 18.83 -12.93 13.02
N LYS A 912 19.89 -13.08 13.82
CA LYS A 912 20.69 -11.97 14.32
C LYS A 912 21.78 -11.56 13.31
N PRO A 913 22.35 -10.35 13.45
CA PRO A 913 23.65 -10.03 12.87
C PRO A 913 24.65 -11.16 13.17
N THR A 914 25.57 -11.42 12.25
CA THR A 914 26.51 -12.57 12.29
C THR A 914 25.93 -13.97 12.00
N LYS A 915 24.79 -14.05 11.28
CA LYS A 915 24.15 -15.32 10.85
C LYS A 915 23.71 -16.22 12.01
N VAL A 916 23.50 -15.66 13.21
CA VAL A 916 23.09 -16.44 14.38
C VAL A 916 21.57 -16.63 14.39
N LEU A 917 21.11 -17.88 14.34
CA LEU A 917 19.71 -18.26 14.52
C LEU A 917 19.37 -18.37 16.00
N ARG A 918 18.35 -17.66 16.46
CA ARG A 918 17.74 -17.90 17.76
C ARG A 918 16.31 -18.39 17.56
N TRP A 919 16.00 -19.61 18.01
CA TRP A 919 14.62 -20.12 17.90
C TRP A 919 13.73 -19.49 18.96
N ILE A 920 12.46 -19.33 18.62
CA ILE A 920 11.46 -18.77 19.54
C ILE A 920 10.90 -19.91 20.39
N ASP A 921 11.00 -19.79 21.72
CA ASP A 921 10.83 -20.91 22.64
C ASP A 921 9.39 -21.47 22.68
N SER A 922 8.41 -20.62 22.36
CA SER A 922 7.03 -21.05 22.16
C SER A 922 6.26 -20.05 21.32
N ALA A 923 5.12 -20.49 20.78
CA ALA A 923 4.20 -19.61 20.07
C ALA A 923 3.65 -18.47 20.97
N VAL A 924 3.59 -18.66 22.30
CA VAL A 924 3.24 -17.59 23.24
C VAL A 924 4.29 -16.48 23.19
N VAL A 925 5.58 -16.83 23.25
CA VAL A 925 6.68 -15.86 23.12
C VAL A 925 6.65 -15.19 21.75
N PHE A 926 6.33 -15.95 20.70
CA PHE A 926 6.18 -15.42 19.34
C PHE A 926 5.19 -14.25 19.30
N LYS A 927 3.99 -14.43 19.87
CA LYS A 927 2.95 -13.39 19.90
C LYS A 927 3.28 -12.24 20.87
N GLU A 928 3.88 -12.52 22.03
CA GLU A 928 4.31 -11.47 22.99
C GLU A 928 5.29 -10.47 22.35
N PHE A 929 6.13 -10.96 21.44
CA PHE A 929 7.08 -10.16 20.65
C PHE A 929 6.44 -9.55 19.38
N GLY A 930 5.12 -9.60 19.22
CA GLY A 930 4.44 -9.00 18.05
C GLY A 930 4.81 -9.64 16.71
N TYR A 931 5.40 -10.84 16.70
CA TYR A 931 5.71 -11.56 15.47
C TYR A 931 4.44 -12.11 14.84
N ASN A 932 4.48 -12.30 13.51
CA ASN A 932 3.35 -12.80 12.72
C ASN A 932 3.82 -13.97 11.84
N PHE A 933 3.12 -15.11 11.88
CA PHE A 933 3.50 -16.33 11.13
C PHE A 933 3.51 -16.12 9.62
N ASN A 934 2.77 -15.15 9.10
CA ASN A 934 2.75 -14.78 7.69
C ASN A 934 3.98 -14.00 7.23
N LYS A 935 4.82 -13.55 8.18
CA LYS A 935 6.11 -12.88 7.92
C LYS A 935 7.29 -13.87 7.95
N ILE A 936 7.02 -15.18 8.11
CA ILE A 936 8.06 -16.20 8.13
C ILE A 936 8.53 -16.50 6.71
N ILE A 937 9.83 -16.37 6.49
CA ILE A 937 10.49 -16.79 5.26
C ILE A 937 10.81 -18.28 5.36
N HIS A 938 10.24 -19.09 4.47
CA HIS A 938 10.50 -20.52 4.40
C HIS A 938 11.76 -20.77 3.56
N LEU A 939 12.72 -21.51 4.13
CA LEU A 939 14.01 -21.85 3.51
C LEU A 939 14.16 -23.38 3.35
N PRO A 940 14.88 -23.86 2.34
CA PRO A 940 15.24 -25.27 2.21
C PRO A 940 16.01 -25.80 3.44
N ALA A 941 15.88 -27.09 3.77
CA ALA A 941 16.57 -27.70 4.92
C ALA A 941 18.09 -27.55 4.84
N ILE A 942 18.65 -27.66 3.62
CA ILE A 942 20.09 -27.52 3.35
C ILE A 942 20.66 -26.14 3.68
N ASP A 943 19.80 -25.11 3.83
CA ASP A 943 20.25 -23.78 4.19
C ASP A 943 20.62 -23.67 5.67
N PHE A 944 20.14 -24.58 6.53
CA PHE A 944 20.32 -24.52 7.98
C PHE A 944 21.79 -24.53 8.39
N ASP A 945 22.61 -25.34 7.73
CA ASP A 945 24.03 -25.55 8.05
C ASP A 945 24.91 -24.30 7.78
N TYR A 946 24.37 -23.30 7.08
CA TYR A 946 25.06 -22.02 6.80
C TYR A 946 24.84 -20.97 7.89
N TYR A 947 24.13 -21.32 8.97
CA TYR A 947 23.86 -20.45 10.10
C TYR A 947 24.50 -20.98 11.39
N LEU A 948 24.75 -20.06 12.33
CA LEU A 948 25.21 -20.41 13.67
C LEU A 948 24.02 -20.54 14.62
N LEU A 949 23.90 -21.65 15.34
CA LEU A 949 22.82 -21.81 16.31
C LEU A 949 23.13 -21.09 17.62
N GLY A 950 22.25 -20.18 18.04
CA GLY A 950 22.30 -19.44 19.31
C GLY A 950 21.33 -19.98 20.37
N GLU A 951 21.17 -19.25 21.46
CA GLU A 951 20.22 -19.57 22.54
C GLU A 951 18.76 -19.21 22.17
N PRO A 952 17.74 -19.88 22.74
CA PRO A 952 16.33 -19.57 22.48
C PRO A 952 15.94 -18.14 22.86
N ILE A 953 14.92 -17.58 22.21
CA ILE A 953 14.22 -16.36 22.62
C ILE A 953 13.08 -16.75 23.57
N SER A 954 13.11 -16.21 24.78
CA SER A 954 12.12 -16.40 25.85
C SER A 954 11.33 -15.12 26.12
N SER A 955 10.25 -15.20 26.91
CA SER A 955 9.45 -14.03 27.33
C SER A 955 10.22 -12.99 28.17
N SER A 956 11.44 -13.32 28.63
CA SER A 956 12.32 -12.41 29.38
C SER A 956 13.34 -11.69 28.51
N ASP A 957 13.47 -12.08 27.24
CA ASP A 957 14.31 -11.41 26.27
C ASP A 957 13.67 -10.09 25.79
N VAL A 958 14.46 -9.27 25.11
CA VAL A 958 13.94 -8.17 24.27
C VAL A 958 14.12 -8.55 22.81
N HIS A 959 13.56 -7.75 21.90
CA HIS A 959 13.67 -7.97 20.48
C HIS A 959 15.16 -8.05 20.06
N SER A 960 15.44 -8.95 19.14
CA SER A 960 16.81 -9.22 18.69
C SER A 960 17.32 -8.08 17.82
N SER A 961 18.64 -7.86 17.86
CA SER A 961 19.30 -6.91 16.96
C SER A 961 18.98 -7.23 15.50
N GLY A 962 18.80 -6.22 14.66
CA GLY A 962 18.36 -6.39 13.27
C GLY A 962 16.87 -6.08 13.05
N GLN A 963 16.06 -6.06 14.11
CA GLN A 963 14.61 -5.86 14.01
C GLN A 963 14.21 -4.38 14.01
N VAL A 964 13.06 -4.09 13.42
CA VAL A 964 12.46 -2.75 13.39
C VAL A 964 11.10 -2.76 14.08
N LEU A 965 10.89 -1.85 15.02
CA LEU A 965 9.70 -1.82 15.88
C LEU A 965 8.94 -0.48 15.79
N LYS A 966 7.63 -0.52 16.04
CA LYS A 966 6.75 0.63 16.28
C LYS A 966 6.04 0.48 17.62
N HIS A 967 5.82 1.57 18.36
CA HIS A 967 5.07 1.53 19.62
C HIS A 967 3.60 1.89 19.44
N GLY A 968 2.68 0.91 19.47
CA GLY A 968 1.23 1.14 19.37
C GLY A 968 0.82 2.00 18.16
N HIS A 969 -0.02 3.02 18.39
CA HIS A 969 -0.42 3.97 17.34
C HIS A 969 0.63 5.05 17.06
N TYR A 970 1.79 5.03 17.75
CA TYR A 970 2.79 6.07 17.58
C TYR A 970 3.51 5.95 16.23
N PRO A 971 3.64 7.06 15.49
CA PRO A 971 4.21 7.07 14.15
C PRO A 971 5.67 6.61 14.02
N GLU A 972 6.44 6.61 15.12
CA GLU A 972 7.89 6.42 15.14
C GLU A 972 8.33 4.95 14.99
N ILE A 973 9.34 4.74 14.14
CA ILE A 973 9.97 3.44 13.90
C ILE A 973 11.37 3.41 14.52
N PHE A 974 11.71 2.29 15.14
CA PHE A 974 12.98 2.11 15.83
C PHE A 974 13.71 0.88 15.32
N TYR A 975 14.99 1.02 14.98
CA TYR A 975 15.89 -0.11 14.77
C TYR A 975 16.43 -0.60 16.11
N ILE A 976 16.54 -1.93 16.28
CA ILE A 976 17.08 -2.55 17.48
C ILE A 976 18.52 -3.00 17.26
N GLU A 977 19.42 -2.55 18.14
CA GLU A 977 20.80 -3.05 18.24
C GLU A 977 21.18 -3.19 19.72
N ASP A 978 21.75 -4.33 20.13
CA ASP A 978 22.24 -4.54 21.51
C ASP A 978 21.28 -4.06 22.64
N ASN A 979 19.98 -4.30 22.46
CA ASN A 979 18.89 -3.90 23.39
C ASN A 979 18.65 -2.38 23.50
N ILE A 980 19.12 -1.62 22.51
CA ILE A 980 18.92 -0.18 22.37
C ILE A 980 18.02 0.08 21.16
N GLU A 981 17.05 0.98 21.33
CA GLU A 981 16.23 1.50 20.24
C GLU A 981 16.88 2.72 19.62
N TYR A 982 17.07 2.67 18.30
CA TYR A 982 17.55 3.79 17.48
C TYR A 982 16.40 4.29 16.63
N TRP A 983 16.02 5.55 16.83
CA TRP A 983 14.93 6.15 16.07
C TRP A 983 15.31 6.32 14.59
N ILE A 984 14.49 5.74 13.70
CA ILE A 984 14.54 5.96 12.26
C ILE A 984 13.59 7.11 11.93
N LYS A 985 14.16 8.30 11.70
CA LYS A 985 13.40 9.55 11.64
C LYS A 985 12.68 9.81 10.33
N ASP A 986 13.08 9.14 9.25
CA ASP A 986 12.60 9.35 7.89
C ASP A 986 12.56 8.03 7.11
N SER A 987 11.69 7.98 6.10
CA SER A 987 11.47 6.78 5.28
C SER A 987 12.71 6.42 4.47
N ASN A 988 13.52 7.39 4.04
CA ASN A 988 14.72 7.13 3.24
C ASN A 988 15.74 6.35 4.04
N THR A 989 15.99 6.78 5.27
CA THR A 989 16.86 6.06 6.20
C THR A 989 16.33 4.64 6.33
N PHE A 990 15.06 4.43 6.70
CA PHE A 990 14.44 3.11 6.85
C PHE A 990 14.71 2.17 5.66
N LEU A 991 14.48 2.66 4.45
CA LEU A 991 14.57 1.89 3.21
C LEU A 991 16.01 1.69 2.75
N SER A 992 16.90 2.68 2.97
CA SER A 992 18.33 2.55 2.67
C SER A 992 19.00 1.44 3.49
N LEU A 993 18.46 1.15 4.68
CA LEU A 993 18.87 -0.01 5.46
C LEU A 993 18.29 -1.33 4.91
N GLY A 994 17.56 -1.28 3.79
CA GLY A 994 16.89 -2.40 3.13
C GLY A 994 15.66 -2.94 3.86
N PHE A 995 15.05 -2.18 4.79
CA PHE A 995 13.84 -2.64 5.49
C PHE A 995 12.61 -2.43 4.64
N LYS A 996 11.64 -3.34 4.76
CA LYS A 996 10.29 -3.20 4.20
C LYS A 996 9.33 -2.81 5.32
N TRP A 997 8.27 -2.06 5.01
CA TRP A 997 7.31 -1.66 6.04
C TRP A 997 6.61 -2.85 6.68
N ARG A 998 6.47 -3.93 5.90
CA ARG A 998 6.02 -5.24 6.40
C ARG A 998 6.92 -5.79 7.52
N ASP A 999 8.20 -5.44 7.58
CA ASP A 999 9.13 -5.93 8.59
C ASP A 999 8.91 -5.27 9.96
N VAL A 1000 8.17 -4.15 10.01
CA VAL A 1000 7.88 -3.43 11.24
C VAL A 1000 7.02 -4.28 12.17
N ILE A 1001 7.50 -4.43 13.40
CA ILE A 1001 6.81 -5.14 14.47
C ILE A 1001 6.15 -4.10 15.38
N THR A 1002 4.82 -4.16 15.47
CA THR A 1002 4.07 -3.28 16.37
C THR A 1002 4.06 -3.87 17.78
N ILE A 1003 4.54 -3.10 18.75
CA ILE A 1003 4.58 -3.47 20.16
C ILE A 1003 3.76 -2.49 21.01
N PRO A 1004 3.09 -2.94 22.09
CA PRO A 1004 2.46 -2.05 23.06
C PRO A 1004 3.40 -0.96 23.59
N VAL A 1005 2.85 0.23 23.87
CA VAL A 1005 3.55 1.44 24.38
C VAL A 1005 4.37 1.23 25.67
N ARG A 1006 4.28 0.06 26.32
CA ARG A 1006 4.84 -0.23 27.65
C ARG A 1006 6.07 -1.16 27.66
N TYR A 1007 6.86 -1.22 26.60
CA TYR A 1007 8.15 -1.92 26.64
C TYR A 1007 9.28 -1.03 27.19
N TRP A 1008 10.15 -1.61 28.03
CA TRP A 1008 11.21 -0.92 28.77
C TRP A 1008 12.54 -0.91 28.01
N TYR A 1009 12.61 -0.25 26.86
CA TYR A 1009 13.89 -0.02 26.19
C TYR A 1009 14.62 1.17 26.83
N THR A 1010 15.97 1.10 26.85
CA THR A 1010 16.77 2.28 27.16
C THR A 1010 16.74 3.19 25.94
N ARG A 1011 15.86 4.21 25.98
CA ARG A 1011 15.67 5.13 24.85
C ARG A 1011 16.89 6.04 24.70
N VAL A 1012 17.60 5.88 23.59
CA VAL A 1012 18.59 6.86 23.13
C VAL A 1012 17.88 7.71 22.09
N LEU A 1013 17.59 8.97 22.42
CA LEU A 1013 16.98 9.94 21.48
C LEU A 1013 17.97 10.46 20.43
N ASP A 1014 19.20 9.92 20.42
CA ASP A 1014 20.18 10.25 19.38
C ASP A 1014 19.77 9.59 18.06
N ASP A 1015 19.91 10.38 17.01
CA ASP A 1015 19.56 10.04 15.65
C ASP A 1015 20.42 8.87 15.13
N LEU A 1016 19.80 7.85 14.52
CA LEU A 1016 20.58 6.80 13.84
C LEU A 1016 21.53 7.42 12.81
N THR A 1017 21.13 8.50 12.14
CA THR A 1017 21.98 9.24 11.19
C THR A 1017 23.18 9.94 11.86
N PHE A 1018 23.10 10.30 13.14
CA PHE A 1018 24.23 10.88 13.89
C PHE A 1018 25.29 9.82 14.19
N ARG A 1019 24.86 8.58 14.46
CA ARG A 1019 25.78 7.44 14.61
C ARG A 1019 26.43 7.05 13.29
N LEU A 1020 25.71 7.17 12.16
CA LEU A 1020 26.23 6.92 10.82
C LEU A 1020 27.25 7.96 10.33
N LYS A 1021 27.21 9.19 10.85
CA LYS A 1021 28.20 10.25 10.51
C LYS A 1021 29.50 10.16 11.31
N ASP A 1022 29.50 9.48 12.45
CA ASP A 1022 30.66 9.35 13.35
C ASP A 1022 31.50 8.08 13.10
N TRP A 1023 31.08 7.22 12.17
CA TRP A 1023 31.81 6.03 11.69
C TRP A 1023 32.37 6.31 10.29
#